data_AF-A0A563C9F1-F1
#
_entry.id   AF-A0A563C9F1-F1
#
_cell.length_a   1.000
_cell.length_b   1.000
_cell.length_c   1.000
_cell.angle_alpha   90.00
_cell.angle_beta   90.00
_cell.angle_gamma   90.00
#
_symmetry.space_group_name_H-M   'P 1'
#
loop_
_entity.id
_entity.type
_entity.pdbx_description
1 polymer ?
#
loop_
_entity_poly.entity_id
_entity_poly.type
_entity_poly.pdbx_seq_one_letter_code
_entity_poly.pdbx_strand_id
1 'polypeptide(L)'
;MPEHNQNQFANNLNQFSDNENTTENVNQQMEKRATSRLQNEIGAKVLTLVNFESKHKDIVESSFNKARNNKEKLPGKNNERRNFAYLSRLNNMIEKHGDALEQKLWAASAENLVMDYEDIPDAYWKQQEQILRDNGQGRKLSEYEKKILAEDLIEKQCESITSWANYLGDKNCPYPLWFKVYAFDGISKMSNTLNLDNADYNRRDNTTALSFPKLNAEILAKVYRQINDFYGVDKENWLSKNSDDEKLVSLVKSANFPKLYAKELVDTKVILKTPERTEDVHGDWFEYKLGDEEEIASLAEGTRWCVVDPNVAHNYLVYGQYSDPGEDGDYDDYEDEDYEDDDQVESYDHDNIKVEKPEAKFIIFRLEDPNSPGVFASNGSASIRLDPNGIVDEVSGLNDGQAVEDALVPIVKEKALSLPGGEKYLQKFDDKQTLIKLDNKMEAGEDLTKEELSFLYELDRPIATLDTYNREDPRIPELKEKYGIEYAVEKGVDANKLVSSLGSKDITKNLEPLLRNGADVDNIVNNINSYHIAENLDTLLKYSAIIDVNELVSSLESHSITRNLDKLLRNGADIDLVVNRMWYSDIVDKLDSLIEHGANIDVNKLVSRLNSFDISDNLDTLLKNGADINVALNKMDPYYIVNKLDFLIEHGANIDVNELVSELKSYDILQNLDTLLKNGADIDLVVGKIKSHDIVYKLDFLLAHGVNIDVNELVSRLNSFEISDNLDTLLKNGADINNIVSNMNPRDIDYKLFTLLVHGADIDNILSNMKPDRIADNLFILLEHGVDANLITEKLSKKEIEDNIYILRKYGANLDMY
;
A
#
# COMPACT_ATOMS: atom_id res chain seq x y z
N MET A 1 -76.31 -50.62 0.31
CA MET A 1 -76.97 -49.66 1.22
C MET A 1 -76.36 -49.79 2.61
N PRO A 2 -75.98 -48.67 3.25
CA PRO A 2 -75.84 -47.31 2.71
C PRO A 2 -74.34 -46.93 2.53
N GLU A 3 -73.88 -46.50 1.36
CA GLU A 3 -74.01 -45.15 0.73
C GLU A 3 -73.06 -44.12 1.39
N HIS A 4 -72.17 -43.39 0.71
CA HIS A 4 -72.09 -43.00 -0.70
C HIS A 4 -70.65 -42.57 -1.08
N ASN A 5 -70.21 -42.98 -2.29
CA ASN A 5 -69.58 -42.22 -3.40
C ASN A 5 -68.52 -41.12 -3.12
N GLN A 6 -67.44 -40.94 -3.90
CA GLN A 6 -67.18 -41.34 -5.30
C GLN A 6 -65.71 -41.03 -5.68
N ASN A 7 -65.13 -41.91 -6.52
CA ASN A 7 -64.17 -41.63 -7.63
C ASN A 7 -62.78 -41.03 -7.31
N GLN A 8 -61.65 -41.45 -7.92
CA GLN A 8 -61.42 -42.41 -8.99
C GLN A 8 -59.91 -42.67 -9.21
N PHE A 9 -59.63 -43.91 -9.59
CA PHE A 9 -58.56 -44.44 -10.44
C PHE A 9 -57.12 -44.63 -9.94
N ALA A 10 -56.75 -45.91 -10.00
CA ALA A 10 -55.43 -46.49 -9.85
C ALA A 10 -54.62 -46.46 -11.15
N ASN A 11 -53.28 -46.39 -11.01
CA ASN A 11 -52.26 -47.26 -11.64
C ASN A 11 -50.96 -46.48 -11.91
N ASN A 12 -49.89 -46.79 -11.18
CA ASN A 12 -48.76 -47.56 -11.74
C ASN A 12 -47.66 -47.76 -10.68
N LEU A 13 -47.35 -49.04 -10.43
CA LEU A 13 -46.03 -49.46 -9.95
C LEU A 13 -45.01 -49.21 -11.07
N ASN A 14 -43.92 -48.52 -10.77
CA ASN A 14 -42.53 -48.88 -11.14
C ASN A 14 -41.60 -47.70 -10.84
N GLN A 15 -40.69 -47.90 -9.87
CA GLN A 15 -39.26 -47.56 -9.89
C GLN A 15 -38.77 -47.32 -8.47
N PHE A 16 -38.37 -48.41 -7.81
CA PHE A 16 -37.24 -48.38 -6.90
C PHE A 16 -35.99 -48.52 -7.77
N SER A 17 -35.26 -47.44 -7.99
CA SER A 17 -33.82 -47.40 -8.17
C SER A 17 -33.34 -45.95 -8.04
N ASP A 18 -32.12 -45.78 -7.55
CA ASP A 18 -31.27 -44.60 -7.70
C ASP A 18 -31.41 -43.51 -6.63
N ASN A 19 -30.82 -43.78 -5.46
CA ASN A 19 -30.57 -42.80 -4.40
C ASN A 19 -29.09 -42.82 -3.94
N GLU A 20 -28.15 -43.07 -4.86
CA GLU A 20 -26.69 -42.97 -4.60
C GLU A 20 -26.18 -41.51 -4.72
N ASN A 21 -26.84 -40.68 -5.53
CA ASN A 21 -26.40 -39.30 -5.84
C ASN A 21 -26.50 -38.28 -4.68
N THR A 22 -27.34 -38.51 -3.67
CA THR A 22 -27.54 -37.54 -2.56
C THR A 22 -26.58 -37.77 -1.38
N THR A 23 -26.18 -39.01 -1.12
CA THR A 23 -25.28 -39.33 0.00
C THR A 23 -23.82 -39.06 -0.36
N GLU A 24 -23.41 -39.30 -1.61
CA GLU A 24 -22.09 -38.91 -2.11
C GLU A 24 -21.89 -37.38 -2.07
N ASN A 25 -22.92 -36.60 -2.41
CA ASN A 25 -22.84 -35.14 -2.43
C ASN A 25 -22.72 -34.53 -1.02
N VAL A 26 -23.44 -35.07 -0.03
CA VAL A 26 -23.33 -34.66 1.38
C VAL A 26 -21.98 -35.07 1.99
N ASN A 27 -21.49 -36.27 1.68
CA ASN A 27 -20.17 -36.72 2.14
C ASN A 27 -19.04 -35.88 1.54
N GLN A 28 -19.10 -35.57 0.24
CA GLN A 28 -18.17 -34.66 -0.43
C GLN A 28 -18.18 -33.27 0.20
N GLN A 29 -19.36 -32.71 0.53
CA GLN A 29 -19.47 -31.43 1.24
C GLN A 29 -18.84 -31.45 2.64
N MET A 30 -18.98 -32.54 3.38
CA MET A 30 -18.36 -32.70 4.71
C MET A 30 -16.83 -32.82 4.62
N GLU A 31 -16.32 -33.58 3.66
CA GLU A 31 -14.87 -33.73 3.41
C GLU A 31 -14.24 -32.39 3.01
N LYS A 32 -14.87 -31.61 2.12
CA LYS A 32 -14.41 -30.26 1.73
C LYS A 32 -14.31 -29.31 2.92
N ARG A 33 -15.34 -29.27 3.77
CA ARG A 33 -15.35 -28.44 4.98
C ARG A 33 -14.28 -28.87 5.98
N ALA A 34 -13.98 -30.17 6.06
CA ALA A 34 -12.90 -30.68 6.90
C ALA A 34 -11.51 -30.28 6.38
N THR A 35 -11.28 -30.33 5.06
CA THR A 35 -10.03 -29.94 4.42
C THR A 35 -9.76 -28.44 4.53
N SER A 36 -10.74 -27.57 4.21
CA SER A 36 -10.63 -26.11 4.34
C SER A 36 -10.38 -25.68 5.80
N ARG A 37 -11.02 -26.36 6.76
CA ARG A 37 -10.78 -26.16 8.19
C ARG A 37 -9.33 -26.48 8.57
N LEU A 38 -8.81 -27.63 8.16
CA LEU A 38 -7.44 -28.05 8.46
C LEU A 38 -6.41 -27.05 7.88
N GLN A 39 -6.62 -26.61 6.64
CA GLN A 39 -5.79 -25.59 6.00
C GLN A 39 -5.80 -24.26 6.77
N ASN A 40 -6.97 -23.81 7.24
CA ASN A 40 -7.05 -22.61 8.07
C ASN A 40 -6.40 -22.76 9.45
N GLU A 41 -6.36 -23.97 10.03
CA GLU A 41 -5.62 -24.23 11.27
C GLU A 41 -4.10 -24.15 11.08
N ILE A 42 -3.59 -24.68 9.96
CA ILE A 42 -2.18 -24.54 9.56
C ILE A 42 -1.86 -23.05 9.38
N GLY A 43 -2.66 -22.37 8.56
CA GLY A 43 -2.55 -20.94 8.28
C GLY A 43 -2.54 -20.08 9.53
N ALA A 44 -3.46 -20.32 10.47
CA ALA A 44 -3.55 -19.58 11.72
C ALA A 44 -2.28 -19.68 12.58
N LYS A 45 -1.63 -20.86 12.61
CA LYS A 45 -0.35 -21.05 13.30
C LYS A 45 0.77 -20.27 12.60
N VAL A 46 0.87 -20.40 11.28
CA VAL A 46 1.89 -19.72 10.47
C VAL A 46 1.77 -18.20 10.59
N LEU A 47 0.56 -17.65 10.44
CA LEU A 47 0.29 -16.21 10.55
C LEU A 47 0.59 -15.66 11.95
N THR A 48 0.42 -16.47 13.00
CA THR A 48 0.78 -16.08 14.36
C THR A 48 2.30 -15.93 14.53
N LEU A 49 3.11 -16.79 13.89
CA LEU A 49 4.58 -16.71 13.97
C LEU A 49 5.13 -15.42 13.35
N VAL A 50 4.45 -14.88 12.34
CA VAL A 50 4.82 -13.62 11.69
C VAL A 50 4.13 -12.39 12.28
N ASN A 51 3.41 -12.55 13.41
CA ASN A 51 2.64 -11.50 14.09
C ASN A 51 1.62 -10.80 13.17
N PHE A 52 0.93 -11.57 12.32
CA PHE A 52 -0.04 -11.02 11.37
C PHE A 52 -1.19 -10.29 12.08
N GLU A 53 -1.75 -10.88 13.13
CA GLU A 53 -2.89 -10.31 13.89
C GLU A 53 -2.56 -8.97 14.53
N SER A 54 -1.30 -8.78 14.93
CA SER A 54 -0.85 -7.57 15.60
C SER A 54 -0.70 -6.42 14.61
N LYS A 55 -0.31 -6.71 13.37
CA LYS A 55 -0.17 -5.73 12.27
C LYS A 55 -1.51 -5.37 11.64
N HIS A 56 -2.39 -6.36 11.50
CA HIS A 56 -3.70 -6.24 10.85
C HIS A 56 -4.85 -6.26 11.86
N LYS A 57 -4.63 -5.61 13.01
CA LYS A 57 -5.47 -5.75 14.22
C LYS A 57 -6.94 -5.46 13.96
N ASP A 58 -7.26 -4.42 13.21
CA ASP A 58 -8.65 -3.97 13.04
C ASP A 58 -9.47 -5.00 12.26
N ILE A 59 -8.95 -5.51 11.13
CA ILE A 59 -9.65 -6.49 10.30
C ILE A 59 -9.69 -7.87 10.94
N VAL A 60 -8.62 -8.26 11.65
CA VAL A 60 -8.52 -9.55 12.33
C VAL A 60 -9.43 -9.58 13.57
N GLU A 61 -9.43 -8.53 14.39
CA GLU A 61 -10.28 -8.44 15.58
C GLU A 61 -11.76 -8.27 15.21
N SER A 62 -12.07 -7.54 14.12
CA SER A 62 -13.43 -7.47 13.56
C SER A 62 -13.98 -8.86 13.22
N SER A 63 -13.16 -9.68 12.54
CA SER A 63 -13.53 -11.05 12.15
C SER A 63 -13.68 -11.96 13.36
N PHE A 64 -12.76 -11.85 14.33
CA PHE A 64 -12.83 -12.59 15.58
C PHE A 64 -14.08 -12.25 16.41
N ASN A 65 -14.42 -10.97 16.54
CA ASN A 65 -15.63 -10.53 17.26
C ASN A 65 -16.90 -11.02 16.58
N LYS A 66 -16.93 -11.03 15.25
CA LYS A 66 -18.07 -11.56 14.48
C LYS A 66 -18.25 -13.07 14.72
N ALA A 67 -17.18 -13.85 14.62
CA ALA A 67 -17.22 -15.29 14.90
C ALA A 67 -17.64 -15.59 16.35
N ARG A 68 -17.16 -14.79 17.31
CA ARG A 68 -17.56 -14.90 18.72
C ARG A 68 -19.04 -14.58 18.94
N ASN A 69 -19.57 -13.56 18.28
CA ASN A 69 -20.99 -13.21 18.36
C ASN A 69 -21.88 -14.32 17.77
N ASN A 70 -21.38 -14.98 16.72
CA ASN A 70 -22.01 -16.16 16.11
C ASN A 70 -21.81 -17.46 16.91
N LYS A 71 -21.06 -17.43 18.02
CA LYS A 71 -20.72 -18.60 18.86
C LYS A 71 -19.98 -19.72 18.12
N GLU A 72 -19.19 -19.37 17.11
CA GLU A 72 -18.40 -20.32 16.32
C GLU A 72 -17.29 -20.97 17.18
N LYS A 73 -17.06 -22.29 17.01
CA LYS A 73 -15.98 -23.03 17.69
C LYS A 73 -14.64 -22.82 16.97
N LEU A 74 -13.84 -21.88 17.47
CA LEU A 74 -12.52 -21.52 16.90
C LEU A 74 -11.37 -22.39 17.45
N PRO A 75 -10.61 -23.10 16.60
CA PRO A 75 -9.44 -23.90 17.00
C PRO A 75 -8.22 -23.03 17.34
N GLY A 76 -7.23 -23.64 18.01
CA GLY A 76 -5.97 -22.97 18.37
C GLY A 76 -5.98 -22.17 19.68
N LYS A 77 -4.83 -21.57 20.01
CA LYS A 77 -4.60 -20.76 21.23
C LYS A 77 -4.46 -19.27 20.91
N ASN A 78 -5.00 -18.40 21.76
CA ASN A 78 -4.83 -16.93 21.72
C ASN A 78 -4.99 -16.32 20.31
N ASN A 79 -3.88 -15.90 19.68
CA ASN A 79 -3.84 -15.22 18.39
C ASN A 79 -4.16 -16.14 17.22
N GLU A 80 -3.93 -17.45 17.35
CA GLU A 80 -4.33 -18.44 16.34
C GLU A 80 -5.84 -18.39 16.12
N ARG A 81 -6.65 -18.23 17.18
CA ARG A 81 -8.12 -18.14 17.04
C ARG A 81 -8.55 -16.90 16.25
N ARG A 82 -7.81 -15.80 16.39
CA ARG A 82 -8.10 -14.56 15.67
C ARG A 82 -7.76 -14.69 14.20
N ASN A 83 -6.56 -15.20 13.91
CA ASN A 83 -6.12 -15.47 12.55
C ASN A 83 -7.02 -16.51 11.85
N PHE A 84 -7.44 -17.56 12.57
CA PHE A 84 -8.39 -18.54 12.05
C PHE A 84 -9.75 -17.91 11.71
N ALA A 85 -10.30 -17.06 12.58
CA ALA A 85 -11.56 -16.38 12.31
C ALA A 85 -11.46 -15.42 11.12
N TYR A 86 -10.30 -14.76 10.95
CA TYR A 86 -10.02 -13.93 9.78
C TYR A 86 -10.00 -14.77 8.49
N LEU A 87 -9.20 -15.84 8.45
CA LEU A 87 -9.09 -16.74 7.29
C LEU A 87 -10.44 -17.37 6.94
N SER A 88 -11.18 -17.86 7.93
CA SER A 88 -12.50 -18.48 7.72
C SER A 88 -13.50 -17.49 7.13
N ARG A 89 -13.51 -16.25 7.64
CA ARG A 89 -14.39 -15.21 7.09
C ARG A 89 -14.02 -14.85 5.65
N LEU A 90 -12.72 -14.79 5.35
CA LEU A 90 -12.25 -14.45 4.02
C LEU A 90 -12.54 -15.58 3.01
N ASN A 91 -12.31 -16.86 3.38
CA ASN A 91 -12.75 -18.02 2.60
C ASN A 91 -14.25 -17.94 2.33
N ASN A 92 -15.09 -17.81 3.36
CA ASN A 92 -16.55 -17.74 3.20
C ASN A 92 -17.00 -16.58 2.29
N MET A 93 -16.27 -15.45 2.29
CA MET A 93 -16.58 -14.33 1.41
C MET A 93 -16.22 -14.64 -0.04
N ILE A 94 -15.06 -15.25 -0.29
CA ILE A 94 -14.61 -15.64 -1.62
C ILE A 94 -15.52 -16.75 -2.16
N GLU A 95 -15.79 -17.79 -1.38
CA GLU A 95 -16.74 -18.87 -1.72
C GLU A 95 -18.12 -18.31 -2.10
N LYS A 96 -18.62 -17.32 -1.36
CA LYS A 96 -19.95 -16.73 -1.61
C LYS A 96 -20.03 -15.85 -2.85
N HIS A 97 -18.95 -15.18 -3.23
CA HIS A 97 -18.98 -14.11 -4.23
C HIS A 97 -18.09 -14.39 -5.46
N GLY A 98 -17.34 -15.48 -5.45
CA GLY A 98 -16.50 -15.99 -6.53
C GLY A 98 -15.23 -15.19 -6.80
N ASP A 99 -14.50 -15.62 -7.83
CA ASP A 99 -13.18 -15.12 -8.26
C ASP A 99 -13.15 -13.60 -8.47
N ALA A 100 -14.24 -13.02 -8.96
CA ALA A 100 -14.33 -11.58 -9.20
C ALA A 100 -14.20 -10.76 -7.91
N LEU A 101 -14.62 -11.31 -6.76
CA LEU A 101 -14.36 -10.69 -5.47
C LEU A 101 -12.90 -10.89 -5.05
N GLU A 102 -12.35 -12.09 -5.20
CA GLU A 102 -10.96 -12.38 -4.84
C GLU A 102 -9.98 -11.48 -5.60
N GLN A 103 -10.14 -11.34 -6.92
CA GLN A 103 -9.32 -10.44 -7.74
C GLN A 103 -9.38 -9.00 -7.24
N LYS A 104 -10.57 -8.51 -6.87
CA LYS A 104 -10.74 -7.15 -6.30
C LYS A 104 -10.06 -7.02 -4.94
N LEU A 105 -10.12 -8.05 -4.10
CA LEU A 105 -9.46 -8.05 -2.79
C LEU A 105 -7.94 -7.94 -2.95
N TRP A 106 -7.34 -8.72 -3.85
CA TRP A 106 -5.90 -8.67 -4.09
C TRP A 106 -5.47 -7.38 -4.78
N ALA A 107 -6.24 -6.87 -5.74
CA ALA A 107 -5.98 -5.58 -6.39
C ALA A 107 -6.01 -4.43 -5.37
N ALA A 108 -7.05 -4.34 -4.54
CA ALA A 108 -7.13 -3.35 -3.47
C ALA A 108 -5.99 -3.52 -2.45
N SER A 109 -5.59 -4.76 -2.14
CA SER A 109 -4.47 -5.00 -1.24
C SER A 109 -3.14 -4.51 -1.83
N ALA A 110 -2.97 -4.62 -3.15
CA ALA A 110 -1.79 -4.15 -3.86
C ALA A 110 -1.74 -2.63 -3.96
N GLU A 111 -2.86 -2.00 -4.30
CA GLU A 111 -2.99 -0.53 -4.33
C GLU A 111 -2.60 0.11 -2.99
N ASN A 112 -3.02 -0.48 -1.86
CA ASN A 112 -2.67 0.00 -0.51
C ASN A 112 -1.17 -0.12 -0.14
N LEU A 113 -0.34 -0.79 -0.95
CA LEU A 113 1.10 -0.91 -0.72
C LEU A 113 1.94 0.02 -1.60
N VAL A 114 1.34 0.58 -2.66
CA VAL A 114 2.00 1.52 -3.56
C VAL A 114 2.12 2.86 -2.84
N MET A 115 3.28 3.50 -2.96
CA MET A 115 3.52 4.79 -2.31
C MET A 115 2.72 5.92 -2.95
N ASP A 116 2.36 6.92 -2.14
CA ASP A 116 1.79 8.17 -2.62
C ASP A 116 2.88 9.19 -2.99
N TYR A 117 2.52 10.25 -3.72
CA TYR A 117 3.45 11.34 -4.08
C TYR A 117 4.11 11.95 -2.84
N GLU A 118 3.33 12.12 -1.78
CA GLU A 118 3.72 12.71 -0.51
C GLU A 118 4.70 11.84 0.29
N ASP A 119 4.73 10.52 0.03
CA ASP A 119 5.62 9.57 0.70
C ASP A 119 7.03 9.54 0.09
N ILE A 120 7.25 10.19 -1.07
CA ILE A 120 8.54 10.16 -1.76
C ILE A 120 9.58 10.95 -0.94
N PRO A 121 10.66 10.29 -0.44
CA PRO A 121 11.58 10.92 0.49
C PRO A 121 12.44 11.98 -0.20
N ASP A 122 12.76 13.07 0.51
CA ASP A 122 13.69 14.13 0.06
C ASP A 122 15.03 13.60 -0.46
N ALA A 123 15.49 12.47 0.06
CA ALA A 123 16.72 11.81 -0.39
C ALA A 123 16.63 11.36 -1.87
N TYR A 124 15.48 10.86 -2.31
CA TYR A 124 15.23 10.48 -3.70
C TYR A 124 15.33 11.71 -4.61
N TRP A 125 14.65 12.81 -4.25
CA TRP A 125 14.71 14.05 -5.03
C TRP A 125 16.13 14.60 -5.15
N LYS A 126 16.88 14.61 -4.04
CA LYS A 126 18.29 15.02 -4.03
C LYS A 126 19.16 14.12 -4.91
N GLN A 127 18.89 12.81 -4.95
CA GLN A 127 19.60 11.87 -5.82
C GLN A 127 19.33 12.17 -7.30
N GLN A 128 18.07 12.39 -7.68
CA GLN A 128 17.71 12.75 -9.06
C GLN A 128 18.34 14.09 -9.49
N GLU A 129 18.33 15.10 -8.60
CA GLU A 129 19.04 16.36 -8.85
C GLU A 129 20.55 16.17 -8.98
N GLN A 130 21.15 15.26 -8.21
CA GLN A 130 22.58 14.96 -8.33
C GLN A 130 22.90 14.32 -9.68
N ILE A 131 22.05 13.40 -10.19
CA ILE A 131 22.20 12.84 -11.54
C ILE A 131 22.16 13.94 -12.60
N LEU A 132 21.27 14.94 -12.47
CA LEU A 132 21.24 16.10 -13.36
C LEU A 132 22.52 16.97 -13.27
N ARG A 133 23.10 17.11 -12.08
CA ARG A 133 24.38 17.82 -11.86
C ARG A 133 25.54 17.07 -12.53
N ASP A 134 25.60 15.76 -12.35
CA ASP A 134 26.64 14.90 -12.93
C ASP A 134 26.54 14.87 -14.46
N ASN A 135 25.32 14.97 -15.00
CA ASN A 135 25.04 15.13 -16.43
C ASN A 135 25.19 16.57 -16.95
N GLY A 136 25.76 17.49 -16.15
CA GLY A 136 26.13 18.84 -16.58
C GLY A 136 25.00 19.88 -16.62
N GLN A 137 23.80 19.56 -16.12
CA GLN A 137 22.66 20.49 -16.12
C GLN A 137 22.60 21.42 -14.89
N GLY A 138 23.23 21.05 -13.77
CA GLY A 138 23.52 21.95 -12.63
C GLY A 138 22.32 22.57 -11.90
N ARG A 139 21.09 22.08 -12.13
CA ARG A 139 19.83 22.69 -11.65
C ARG A 139 19.03 21.77 -10.71
N LYS A 140 18.03 22.34 -10.05
CA LYS A 140 17.02 21.60 -9.27
C LYS A 140 15.90 21.08 -10.18
N LEU A 141 15.16 20.08 -9.70
CA LEU A 141 13.94 19.60 -10.35
C LEU A 141 12.81 20.62 -10.17
N SER A 142 12.08 20.89 -11.24
CA SER A 142 10.80 21.62 -11.16
C SER A 142 9.69 20.71 -10.60
N GLU A 143 8.61 21.30 -10.08
CA GLU A 143 7.45 20.53 -9.59
C GLU A 143 6.80 19.67 -10.69
N TYR A 144 6.82 20.14 -11.95
CA TYR A 144 6.36 19.35 -13.09
C TYR A 144 7.23 18.11 -13.34
N GLU A 145 8.55 18.25 -13.27
CA GLU A 145 9.48 17.11 -13.43
C GLU A 145 9.39 16.13 -12.25
N LYS A 146 9.22 16.64 -11.02
CA LYS A 146 8.95 15.77 -9.86
C LYS A 146 7.68 14.98 -10.04
N LYS A 147 6.61 15.60 -10.57
CA LYS A 147 5.37 14.90 -10.88
C LYS A 147 5.56 13.78 -11.90
N ILE A 148 6.30 14.03 -12.99
CA ILE A 148 6.60 12.99 -14.00
C ILE A 148 7.42 11.84 -13.39
N LEU A 149 8.46 12.16 -12.61
CA LEU A 149 9.30 11.15 -11.97
C LEU A 149 8.54 10.36 -10.91
N ALA A 150 7.63 11.01 -10.18
CA ALA A 150 6.75 10.35 -9.23
C ALA A 150 5.76 9.43 -9.95
N GLU A 151 5.12 9.88 -11.03
CA GLU A 151 4.21 9.05 -11.85
C GLU A 151 4.93 7.78 -12.32
N ASP A 152 6.13 7.89 -12.90
CA ASP A 152 6.95 6.74 -13.33
C ASP A 152 7.36 5.82 -12.17
N LEU A 153 7.70 6.39 -11.01
CA LEU A 153 8.08 5.64 -9.82
C LEU A 153 6.91 4.81 -9.27
N ILE A 154 5.76 5.46 -9.12
CA ILE A 154 4.51 4.89 -8.62
C ILE A 154 4.01 3.81 -9.59
N GLU A 155 4.07 4.08 -10.90
CA GLU A 155 3.71 3.12 -11.96
C GLU A 155 4.56 1.85 -11.88
N LYS A 156 5.88 1.96 -11.78
CA LYS A 156 6.78 0.79 -11.63
C LYS A 156 6.51 -0.03 -10.36
N GLN A 157 6.16 0.64 -9.25
CA GLN A 157 5.75 -0.07 -8.05
C GLN A 157 4.44 -0.81 -8.27
N CYS A 158 3.45 -0.12 -8.83
CA CYS A 158 2.13 -0.65 -9.16
C CYS A 158 2.24 -1.89 -10.07
N GLU A 159 2.99 -1.81 -11.17
CA GLU A 159 3.24 -2.93 -12.08
C GLU A 159 3.84 -4.13 -11.34
N SER A 160 4.88 -3.89 -10.54
CA SER A 160 5.58 -4.98 -9.85
C SER A 160 4.70 -5.71 -8.82
N ILE A 161 3.89 -4.99 -8.02
CA ILE A 161 2.97 -5.64 -7.07
C ILE A 161 1.72 -6.22 -7.74
N THR A 162 1.27 -5.62 -8.85
CA THR A 162 0.13 -6.10 -9.63
C THR A 162 0.40 -7.49 -10.20
N SER A 163 1.65 -7.81 -10.57
CA SER A 163 2.01 -9.17 -11.00
C SER A 163 1.72 -10.23 -9.93
N TRP A 164 2.00 -9.92 -8.65
CA TRP A 164 1.69 -10.80 -7.52
C TRP A 164 0.19 -10.87 -7.25
N ALA A 165 -0.50 -9.73 -7.25
CA ALA A 165 -1.94 -9.68 -7.02
C ALA A 165 -2.73 -10.46 -8.09
N ASN A 166 -2.32 -10.34 -9.36
CA ASN A 166 -2.91 -11.09 -10.45
C ASN A 166 -2.70 -12.59 -10.28
N TYR A 167 -1.49 -13.03 -9.95
CA TYR A 167 -1.20 -14.45 -9.79
C TYR A 167 -1.90 -15.06 -8.56
N LEU A 168 -1.91 -14.35 -7.42
CA LEU A 168 -2.58 -14.84 -6.21
C LEU A 168 -4.10 -14.79 -6.31
N GLY A 169 -4.65 -13.80 -7.03
CA GLY A 169 -6.08 -13.66 -7.30
C GLY A 169 -6.59 -14.45 -8.50
N ASP A 170 -5.72 -15.19 -9.20
CA ASP A 170 -6.16 -16.10 -10.25
C ASP A 170 -6.84 -17.32 -9.63
N LYS A 171 -7.95 -17.74 -10.23
CA LYS A 171 -8.69 -18.93 -9.78
C LYS A 171 -7.87 -20.22 -9.89
N ASN A 172 -6.91 -20.24 -10.80
CA ASN A 172 -6.02 -21.40 -10.99
C ASN A 172 -4.78 -21.33 -10.09
N CYS A 173 -4.72 -20.41 -9.12
CA CYS A 173 -3.56 -20.28 -8.25
C CYS A 173 -3.39 -21.50 -7.32
N PRO A 174 -2.23 -22.19 -7.37
CA PRO A 174 -1.43 -22.66 -6.24
C PRO A 174 -1.99 -23.14 -4.91
N TYR A 175 -2.70 -22.26 -4.25
CA TYR A 175 -2.42 -22.09 -2.85
C TYR A 175 -3.70 -21.90 -2.07
N PRO A 176 -3.83 -22.59 -0.93
CA PRO A 176 -4.91 -22.30 -0.02
C PRO A 176 -4.80 -20.84 0.42
N LEU A 177 -5.94 -20.21 0.69
CA LEU A 177 -6.02 -18.79 0.98
C LEU A 177 -5.03 -18.33 2.07
N TRP A 178 -4.79 -19.15 3.09
CA TRP A 178 -3.83 -18.81 4.14
C TRP A 178 -2.42 -18.57 3.60
N PHE A 179 -1.99 -19.34 2.60
CA PHE A 179 -0.66 -19.20 2.02
C PHE A 179 -0.60 -17.99 1.11
N LYS A 180 -1.67 -17.70 0.36
CA LYS A 180 -1.79 -16.45 -0.40
C LYS A 180 -1.65 -15.22 0.52
N VAL A 181 -2.36 -15.22 1.67
CA VAL A 181 -2.25 -14.17 2.70
C VAL A 181 -0.84 -14.08 3.29
N TYR A 182 -0.23 -15.22 3.61
CA TYR A 182 1.13 -15.30 4.14
C TYR A 182 2.17 -14.76 3.15
N ALA A 183 2.07 -15.14 1.87
CA ALA A 183 2.97 -14.70 0.81
C ALA A 183 2.82 -13.19 0.55
N PHE A 184 1.58 -12.69 0.49
CA PHE A 184 1.30 -11.27 0.28
C PHE A 184 1.75 -10.40 1.47
N ASP A 185 1.52 -10.86 2.71
CA ASP A 185 2.06 -10.20 3.90
C ASP A 185 3.60 -10.24 3.93
N GLY A 186 4.22 -11.28 3.36
CA GLY A 186 5.65 -11.37 3.18
C GLY A 186 6.19 -10.34 2.18
N ILE A 187 5.64 -10.32 0.96
CA ILE A 187 6.11 -9.47 -0.14
C ILE A 187 5.91 -7.98 0.14
N SER A 188 4.87 -7.61 0.92
CA SER A 188 4.62 -6.22 1.33
C SER A 188 5.78 -5.59 2.09
N LYS A 189 6.70 -6.40 2.62
CA LYS A 189 7.86 -5.98 3.42
C LYS A 189 9.18 -6.06 2.66
N MET A 190 9.17 -6.44 1.39
CA MET A 190 10.36 -6.67 0.58
C MET A 190 10.53 -5.59 -0.49
N SER A 191 11.69 -4.93 -0.53
CA SER A 191 12.10 -4.17 -1.72
C SER A 191 12.80 -5.10 -2.71
N ASN A 192 12.86 -4.73 -4.00
CA ASN A 192 13.52 -5.52 -5.05
C ASN A 192 15.06 -5.57 -4.93
N THR A 193 15.64 -5.36 -3.75
CA THR A 193 17.08 -5.51 -3.49
C THR A 193 17.35 -6.80 -2.72
N LEU A 194 17.79 -7.83 -3.45
CA LEU A 194 18.24 -9.10 -2.89
C LEU A 194 19.71 -9.02 -2.45
N ASN A 195 19.99 -9.38 -1.20
CA ASN A 195 21.34 -9.59 -0.70
C ASN A 195 21.69 -11.09 -0.82
N LEU A 196 22.63 -11.39 -1.73
CA LEU A 196 23.05 -12.77 -2.03
C LEU A 196 23.84 -13.41 -0.89
N ASP A 197 24.58 -12.64 -0.09
CA ASP A 197 25.44 -13.18 0.97
C ASP A 197 24.65 -13.75 2.14
N ASN A 198 23.51 -13.13 2.46
CA ASN A 198 22.66 -13.56 3.57
C ASN A 198 21.34 -14.22 3.12
N ALA A 199 21.03 -14.20 1.82
CA ALA A 199 19.75 -14.64 1.25
C ALA A 199 18.58 -13.94 1.95
N ASP A 200 18.55 -12.61 1.85
CA ASP A 200 17.52 -11.76 2.44
C ASP A 200 17.21 -10.59 1.51
N TYR A 201 15.98 -10.09 1.56
CA TYR A 201 15.61 -8.87 0.86
C TYR A 201 15.70 -7.68 1.80
N ASN A 202 16.09 -6.53 1.26
CA ASN A 202 15.98 -5.29 2.01
C ASN A 202 14.53 -5.03 2.39
N ARG A 203 14.33 -4.51 3.60
CA ARG A 203 12.99 -4.16 4.08
C ARG A 203 12.47 -2.92 3.36
N ARG A 204 11.16 -2.90 3.11
CA ARG A 204 10.46 -1.71 2.64
C ARG A 204 9.45 -1.18 3.67
N ASP A 205 9.14 0.09 3.51
CA ASP A 205 8.03 0.83 4.12
C ASP A 205 7.37 1.72 3.05
N ASN A 206 6.43 2.58 3.44
CA ASN A 206 5.73 3.48 2.52
C ASN A 206 6.66 4.51 1.84
N THR A 207 7.86 4.76 2.37
CA THR A 207 8.83 5.70 1.78
C THR A 207 9.82 5.04 0.83
N THR A 208 9.73 3.72 0.65
CA THR A 208 10.66 2.97 -0.20
C THR A 208 10.33 3.16 -1.67
N ALA A 209 11.21 3.84 -2.41
CA ALA A 209 11.05 4.13 -3.83
C ALA A 209 11.19 2.89 -4.76
N LEU A 210 11.90 1.85 -4.34
CA LEU A 210 12.15 0.67 -5.17
C LEU A 210 10.89 -0.18 -5.40
N SER A 211 10.84 -0.85 -6.56
CA SER A 211 9.80 -1.82 -6.90
C SER A 211 9.79 -3.04 -5.96
N PHE A 212 8.74 -3.84 -6.04
CA PHE A 212 8.64 -5.12 -5.34
C PHE A 212 9.44 -6.20 -6.09
N PRO A 213 9.92 -7.25 -5.40
CA PRO A 213 10.58 -8.38 -6.06
C PRO A 213 9.71 -9.00 -7.14
N LYS A 214 10.32 -9.44 -8.24
CA LYS A 214 9.59 -10.18 -9.30
C LYS A 214 9.02 -11.50 -8.75
N LEU A 215 7.78 -11.81 -9.14
CA LEU A 215 7.15 -13.10 -8.86
C LEU A 215 7.93 -14.23 -9.52
N ASN A 216 8.16 -15.31 -8.77
CA ASN A 216 8.69 -16.58 -9.25
C ASN A 216 7.85 -17.72 -8.66
N ALA A 217 7.00 -18.32 -9.49
CA ALA A 217 6.02 -19.32 -9.06
C ALA A 217 6.67 -20.62 -8.56
N GLU A 218 7.83 -21.01 -9.10
CA GLU A 218 8.63 -22.14 -8.57
C GLU A 218 9.06 -21.89 -7.13
N ILE A 219 9.61 -20.71 -6.84
CA ILE A 219 10.12 -20.39 -5.51
C ILE A 219 8.96 -20.29 -4.52
N LEU A 220 7.85 -19.72 -4.96
CA LEU A 220 6.65 -19.68 -4.16
C LEU A 220 6.12 -21.09 -3.83
N ALA A 221 6.15 -22.03 -4.79
CA ALA A 221 5.76 -23.42 -4.60
C ALA A 221 6.72 -24.16 -3.65
N LYS A 222 8.04 -23.93 -3.77
CA LYS A 222 9.03 -24.44 -2.82
C LYS A 222 8.75 -23.94 -1.41
N VAL A 223 8.53 -22.63 -1.23
CA VAL A 223 8.21 -22.05 0.09
C VAL A 223 6.92 -22.64 0.66
N TYR A 224 5.87 -22.82 -0.17
CA TYR A 224 4.65 -23.49 0.25
C TYR A 224 4.92 -24.90 0.75
N ARG A 225 5.60 -25.73 -0.05
CA ARG A 225 5.97 -27.11 0.31
C ARG A 225 6.73 -27.17 1.62
N GLN A 226 7.75 -26.34 1.82
CA GLN A 226 8.54 -26.33 3.07
C GLN A 226 7.67 -26.03 4.30
N ILE A 227 6.74 -25.08 4.20
CA ILE A 227 5.86 -24.69 5.31
C ILE A 227 4.75 -25.73 5.51
N ASN A 228 4.07 -26.13 4.45
CA ASN A 228 2.96 -27.07 4.49
C ASN A 228 3.41 -28.44 5.00
N ASP A 229 4.54 -28.96 4.52
CA ASP A 229 5.05 -30.26 4.96
C ASP A 229 5.42 -30.24 6.45
N PHE A 230 6.03 -29.15 6.93
CA PHE A 230 6.45 -29.03 8.32
C PHE A 230 5.28 -28.79 9.30
N TYR A 231 4.27 -28.01 8.92
CA TYR A 231 3.16 -27.63 9.81
C TYR A 231 1.87 -28.43 9.59
N GLY A 232 1.69 -29.02 8.41
CA GLY A 232 0.43 -29.61 7.95
C GLY A 232 0.49 -31.09 7.59
N VAL A 233 1.62 -31.59 7.07
CA VAL A 233 1.73 -32.99 6.60
C VAL A 233 2.44 -33.88 7.62
N ASP A 234 3.77 -33.86 7.68
CA ASP A 234 4.57 -34.70 8.56
C ASP A 234 5.88 -34.00 8.94
N LYS A 235 5.85 -33.37 10.11
CA LYS A 235 6.98 -32.64 10.68
C LYS A 235 8.21 -33.52 10.91
N GLU A 236 8.02 -34.76 11.36
CA GLU A 236 9.15 -35.65 11.71
C GLU A 236 9.86 -36.13 10.45
N ASN A 237 9.08 -36.53 9.44
CA ASN A 237 9.59 -36.89 8.13
C ASN A 237 10.30 -35.70 7.46
N TRP A 238 9.68 -34.51 7.47
CA TRP A 238 10.31 -33.30 6.92
C TRP A 238 11.64 -32.97 7.61
N LEU A 239 11.69 -33.05 8.95
CA LEU A 239 12.93 -32.81 9.71
C LEU A 239 14.02 -33.85 9.41
N SER A 240 13.62 -35.10 9.13
CA SER A 240 14.58 -36.16 8.76
C SER A 240 15.20 -35.94 7.37
N LYS A 241 14.45 -35.38 6.42
CA LYS A 241 14.91 -35.07 5.06
C LYS A 241 15.75 -33.79 5.00
N ASN A 242 15.56 -32.86 5.93
CA ASN A 242 16.21 -31.53 5.94
C ASN A 242 17.14 -31.31 7.15
N SER A 243 17.56 -32.37 7.83
CA SER A 243 18.34 -32.28 9.08
C SER A 243 19.68 -31.55 8.90
N ASP A 244 20.25 -31.61 7.70
CA ASP A 244 21.58 -31.11 7.40
C ASP A 244 21.59 -29.61 7.02
N ASP A 245 20.41 -28.99 6.84
CA ASP A 245 20.26 -27.55 6.55
C ASP A 245 19.67 -26.80 7.76
N GLU A 246 20.52 -26.54 8.75
CA GLU A 246 20.14 -25.81 9.97
C GLU A 246 19.51 -24.44 9.67
N LYS A 247 19.95 -23.78 8.58
CA LYS A 247 19.42 -22.47 8.15
C LYS A 247 17.98 -22.63 7.67
N LEU A 248 17.69 -23.60 6.79
CA LEU A 248 16.34 -23.90 6.32
C LEU A 248 15.41 -24.26 7.50
N VAL A 249 15.85 -25.15 8.39
CA VAL A 249 15.06 -25.57 9.56
C VAL A 249 14.71 -24.38 10.46
N SER A 250 15.66 -23.47 10.68
CA SER A 250 15.42 -22.25 11.46
C SER A 250 14.43 -21.30 10.78
N LEU A 251 14.56 -21.11 9.47
CA LEU A 251 13.69 -20.25 8.69
C LEU A 251 12.25 -20.78 8.62
N VAL A 252 12.06 -22.08 8.38
CA VAL A 252 10.75 -22.73 8.38
C VAL A 252 10.07 -22.63 9.75
N LYS A 253 10.81 -22.89 10.84
CA LYS A 253 10.28 -22.75 12.22
C LYS A 253 9.83 -21.33 12.56
N SER A 254 10.42 -20.31 11.93
CA SER A 254 10.07 -18.91 12.14
C SER A 254 9.05 -18.39 11.12
N ALA A 255 8.70 -19.18 10.10
CA ALA A 255 7.87 -18.77 8.97
C ALA A 255 8.31 -17.43 8.35
N ASN A 256 9.62 -17.20 8.23
CA ASN A 256 10.12 -15.93 7.70
C ASN A 256 10.07 -15.94 6.17
N PHE A 257 8.94 -15.52 5.60
CA PHE A 257 8.71 -15.55 4.15
C PHE A 257 9.84 -14.87 3.33
N PRO A 258 10.27 -13.61 3.60
CA PRO A 258 11.32 -12.98 2.81
C PRO A 258 12.62 -13.79 2.72
N LYS A 259 13.06 -14.38 3.84
CA LYS A 259 14.29 -15.17 3.90
C LYS A 259 14.13 -16.57 3.32
N LEU A 260 12.96 -17.19 3.48
CA LEU A 260 12.66 -18.48 2.85
C LEU A 260 12.65 -18.33 1.33
N TYR A 261 11.92 -17.33 0.83
CA TYR A 261 11.84 -17.02 -0.59
C TYR A 261 13.22 -16.70 -1.16
N ALA A 262 14.00 -15.85 -0.50
CA ALA A 262 15.37 -15.54 -0.92
C ALA A 262 16.31 -16.75 -0.88
N LYS A 263 16.22 -17.61 0.14
CA LYS A 263 17.03 -18.83 0.23
C LYS A 263 16.73 -19.79 -0.92
N GLU A 264 15.46 -20.11 -1.13
CA GLU A 264 15.04 -21.01 -2.22
C GLU A 264 15.41 -20.42 -3.59
N LEU A 265 15.35 -19.10 -3.76
CA LEU A 265 15.79 -18.41 -4.98
C LEU A 265 17.31 -18.50 -5.21
N VAL A 266 18.12 -18.38 -4.16
CA VAL A 266 19.59 -18.53 -4.27
C VAL A 266 19.98 -19.98 -4.55
N ASP A 267 19.25 -20.94 -3.96
CA ASP A 267 19.50 -22.38 -4.11
C ASP A 267 18.88 -22.95 -5.41
N THR A 268 18.39 -22.09 -6.32
CA THR A 268 17.72 -22.51 -7.55
C THR A 268 18.69 -23.22 -8.50
N LYS A 269 18.24 -24.35 -9.04
CA LYS A 269 18.98 -25.16 -10.00
C LYS A 269 19.34 -24.34 -11.25
N VAL A 270 20.60 -24.41 -11.66
CA VAL A 270 21.03 -23.86 -12.94
C VAL A 270 20.51 -24.75 -14.06
N ILE A 271 19.69 -24.19 -14.95
CA ILE A 271 19.07 -24.90 -16.07
C ILE A 271 19.89 -24.82 -17.36
N LEU A 272 19.70 -25.78 -18.25
CA LEU A 272 20.09 -25.63 -19.64
C LEU A 272 19.10 -24.69 -20.33
N LYS A 273 19.62 -23.57 -20.86
CA LYS A 273 18.82 -22.54 -21.53
C LYS A 273 18.60 -22.87 -22.99
N THR A 274 17.44 -22.44 -23.49
CA THR A 274 17.08 -22.48 -24.90
C THR A 274 18.08 -21.65 -25.73
N PRO A 275 18.66 -22.22 -26.80
CA PRO A 275 19.46 -21.46 -27.78
C PRO A 275 18.68 -20.29 -28.39
N GLU A 276 19.37 -19.23 -28.79
CA GLU A 276 18.72 -18.03 -29.36
C GLU A 276 18.10 -18.27 -30.75
N ARG A 277 18.62 -19.22 -31.52
CA ARG A 277 18.18 -19.52 -32.88
C ARG A 277 17.46 -20.86 -32.93
N THR A 278 16.30 -20.90 -33.60
CA THR A 278 15.48 -22.11 -33.72
C THR A 278 16.25 -23.30 -34.31
N GLU A 279 17.14 -23.06 -35.28
CA GLU A 279 17.95 -24.11 -35.91
C GLU A 279 18.97 -24.78 -34.97
N ASP A 280 19.35 -24.09 -33.89
CA ASP A 280 20.28 -24.61 -32.87
C ASP A 280 19.53 -25.34 -31.74
N VAL A 281 18.19 -25.30 -31.75
CA VAL A 281 17.35 -26.00 -30.78
C VAL A 281 17.27 -27.49 -31.16
N HIS A 282 17.90 -28.32 -30.33
CA HIS A 282 17.81 -29.77 -30.42
C HIS A 282 17.21 -30.32 -29.13
N GLY A 283 16.22 -31.21 -29.25
CA GLY A 283 15.48 -31.74 -28.12
C GLY A 283 14.31 -32.61 -28.57
N ASP A 284 13.59 -33.18 -27.60
CA ASP A 284 12.44 -34.05 -27.87
C ASP A 284 11.32 -33.86 -26.83
N TRP A 285 10.14 -34.35 -27.14
CA TRP A 285 8.94 -34.26 -26.31
C TRP A 285 8.72 -35.53 -25.48
N PHE A 286 8.47 -35.36 -24.19
CA PHE A 286 8.25 -36.45 -23.24
C PHE A 286 6.87 -36.29 -22.59
N GLU A 287 6.13 -37.40 -22.45
CA GLU A 287 4.81 -37.41 -21.81
C GLU A 287 4.90 -37.91 -20.37
N TYR A 288 4.23 -37.20 -19.47
CA TYR A 288 4.13 -37.50 -18.04
C TYR A 288 2.66 -37.52 -17.63
N LYS A 289 2.26 -38.52 -16.85
CA LYS A 289 0.87 -38.81 -16.48
C LYS A 289 0.73 -38.89 -14.96
N LEU A 290 -0.50 -39.15 -14.50
CA LEU A 290 -0.78 -39.42 -13.10
C LEU A 290 0.15 -40.53 -12.57
N GLY A 291 0.88 -40.26 -11.49
CA GLY A 291 1.96 -41.10 -10.95
C GLY A 291 3.39 -40.61 -11.26
N ASP A 292 3.58 -39.68 -12.21
CA ASP A 292 4.89 -39.13 -12.58
C ASP A 292 5.16 -37.75 -11.93
N GLU A 293 4.44 -37.39 -10.86
CA GLU A 293 4.43 -36.04 -10.28
C GLU A 293 5.81 -35.59 -9.77
N GLU A 294 6.57 -36.49 -9.15
CA GLU A 294 7.93 -36.20 -8.69
C GLU A 294 8.91 -35.98 -9.85
N GLU A 295 8.68 -36.63 -10.99
CA GLU A 295 9.49 -36.44 -12.20
C GLU A 295 9.20 -35.09 -12.84
N ILE A 296 7.92 -34.72 -12.94
CA ILE A 296 7.48 -33.39 -13.37
C ILE A 296 8.09 -32.31 -12.48
N ALA A 297 8.03 -32.50 -11.16
CA ALA A 297 8.59 -31.57 -10.19
C ALA A 297 10.10 -31.39 -10.37
N SER A 298 10.84 -32.48 -10.59
CA SER A 298 12.29 -32.42 -10.85
C SER A 298 12.63 -31.66 -12.13
N LEU A 299 11.81 -31.81 -13.18
CA LEU A 299 11.97 -31.10 -14.46
C LEU A 299 11.62 -29.62 -14.36
N ALA A 300 10.76 -29.24 -13.42
CA ALA A 300 10.37 -27.85 -13.19
C ALA A 300 11.40 -27.05 -12.37
N GLU A 301 12.37 -27.70 -11.74
CA GLU A 301 13.42 -26.99 -10.99
C GLU A 301 14.24 -26.05 -11.89
N GLY A 302 14.31 -24.78 -11.49
CA GLY A 302 14.95 -23.68 -12.20
C GLY A 302 14.18 -23.11 -13.39
N THR A 303 12.97 -23.62 -13.67
CA THR A 303 12.14 -23.20 -14.81
C THR A 303 11.15 -22.09 -14.47
N ARG A 304 10.98 -21.78 -13.17
CA ARG A 304 9.93 -20.91 -12.63
C ARG A 304 8.50 -21.50 -12.68
N TRP A 305 8.32 -22.75 -13.08
CA TRP A 305 7.01 -23.41 -13.09
C TRP A 305 6.55 -23.83 -11.68
N CYS A 306 5.26 -23.62 -11.39
CA CYS A 306 4.68 -23.97 -10.08
C CYS A 306 4.61 -25.49 -9.82
N VAL A 307 4.67 -26.32 -10.86
CA VAL A 307 4.62 -27.80 -10.78
C VAL A 307 5.88 -28.42 -10.16
N VAL A 308 6.83 -27.62 -9.68
CA VAL A 308 7.95 -28.04 -8.81
C VAL A 308 7.47 -28.61 -7.47
N ASP A 309 6.23 -28.31 -7.07
CA ASP A 309 5.53 -29.03 -6.02
C ASP A 309 4.73 -30.19 -6.67
N PRO A 310 5.04 -31.46 -6.35
CA PRO A 310 4.35 -32.63 -6.93
C PRO A 310 2.83 -32.61 -6.72
N ASN A 311 2.32 -32.00 -5.65
CA ASN A 311 0.87 -31.90 -5.43
C ASN A 311 0.19 -31.01 -6.47
N VAL A 312 0.90 -29.99 -6.95
CA VAL A 312 0.42 -29.11 -8.03
C VAL A 312 0.30 -29.92 -9.32
N ALA A 313 1.32 -30.71 -9.64
CA ALA A 313 1.30 -31.60 -10.80
C ALA A 313 0.16 -32.64 -10.68
N HIS A 314 -0.03 -33.21 -9.48
CA HIS A 314 -1.11 -34.15 -9.19
C HIS A 314 -2.48 -33.56 -9.49
N ASN A 315 -2.80 -32.39 -8.93
CA ASN A 315 -4.10 -31.77 -9.11
C ASN A 315 -4.40 -31.47 -10.58
N TYR A 316 -3.41 -30.96 -11.32
CA TYR A 316 -3.54 -30.75 -12.76
C TYR A 316 -3.85 -32.05 -13.52
N LEU A 317 -3.24 -33.17 -13.13
CA LEU A 317 -3.43 -34.48 -13.77
C LEU A 317 -4.75 -35.15 -13.39
N VAL A 318 -5.28 -34.88 -12.18
CA VAL A 318 -6.55 -35.46 -11.71
C VAL A 318 -7.74 -34.61 -12.15
N TYR A 319 -7.65 -33.31 -11.95
CA TYR A 319 -8.79 -32.39 -12.02
C TYR A 319 -8.76 -31.47 -13.25
N GLY A 320 -7.61 -31.36 -13.94
CA GLY A 320 -7.44 -30.42 -15.05
C GLY A 320 -7.25 -28.98 -14.65
N GLN A 321 -7.25 -28.73 -13.35
CA GLN A 321 -7.12 -27.43 -12.74
C GLN A 321 -6.35 -27.61 -11.45
N TYR A 322 -6.00 -26.49 -10.84
CA TYR A 322 -5.10 -26.47 -9.72
C TYR A 322 -5.68 -27.06 -8.43
N SER A 323 -7.00 -26.96 -8.22
CA SER A 323 -7.71 -27.47 -7.03
C SER A 323 -8.76 -28.51 -7.42
N ASP A 324 -9.10 -29.41 -6.49
CA ASP A 324 -10.23 -30.32 -6.66
C ASP A 324 -11.51 -29.51 -6.98
N PRO A 325 -12.25 -29.77 -8.08
CA PRO A 325 -13.55 -29.14 -8.37
C PRO A 325 -14.58 -29.43 -7.27
N GLY A 326 -14.24 -30.29 -6.32
CA GLY A 326 -14.86 -30.30 -5.02
C GLY A 326 -14.88 -28.94 -4.32
N GLU A 327 -13.81 -28.15 -4.36
CA GLU A 327 -13.74 -26.83 -3.74
C GLU A 327 -14.50 -25.75 -4.54
N ASP A 328 -14.70 -25.94 -5.85
CA ASP A 328 -15.37 -24.97 -6.74
C ASP A 328 -16.55 -25.61 -7.49
N GLY A 329 -17.76 -25.54 -6.93
CA GLY A 329 -18.98 -25.98 -7.62
C GLY A 329 -20.27 -25.53 -6.93
N ASP A 330 -21.10 -24.82 -7.71
CA ASP A 330 -22.42 -24.25 -7.40
C ASP A 330 -23.24 -24.95 -6.31
N TYR A 331 -23.74 -24.17 -5.32
CA TYR A 331 -24.79 -24.62 -4.41
C TYR A 331 -26.00 -23.69 -4.44
N ASP A 332 -27.08 -24.22 -5.01
CA ASP A 332 -28.44 -23.82 -4.71
C ASP A 332 -28.79 -24.18 -3.25
N ASP A 333 -29.51 -23.23 -2.65
CA ASP A 333 -30.10 -23.13 -1.31
C ASP A 333 -30.69 -24.44 -0.76
N TYR A 334 -30.52 -24.74 0.54
CA TYR A 334 -31.57 -25.12 1.50
C TYR A 334 -31.02 -25.28 2.93
N GLU A 335 -31.81 -24.78 3.88
CA GLU A 335 -31.60 -24.65 5.33
C GLU A 335 -31.62 -25.97 6.13
N ASP A 336 -30.94 -25.91 7.28
CA ASP A 336 -31.18 -26.55 8.59
C ASP A 336 -31.51 -28.06 8.70
N GLU A 337 -30.75 -28.78 9.56
CA GLU A 337 -31.25 -29.27 10.86
C GLU A 337 -30.16 -30.05 11.65
N ASP A 338 -30.25 -29.90 12.97
CA ASP A 338 -29.36 -30.37 14.05
C ASP A 338 -29.16 -31.88 14.11
N TYR A 339 -27.92 -32.38 14.32
CA TYR A 339 -27.68 -33.63 15.08
C TYR A 339 -26.37 -33.61 15.88
N GLU A 340 -26.45 -34.24 17.06
CA GLU A 340 -25.50 -34.27 18.17
C GLU A 340 -24.25 -35.15 17.92
N ASP A 341 -23.19 -34.80 18.65
CA ASP A 341 -21.94 -35.54 18.88
C ASP A 341 -22.15 -37.06 19.04
N ASP A 342 -21.36 -37.86 18.32
CA ASP A 342 -20.75 -39.03 18.95
C ASP A 342 -19.39 -39.36 18.29
N ASP A 343 -18.38 -39.45 19.15
CA ASP A 343 -16.98 -39.73 18.85
C ASP A 343 -16.80 -41.10 18.20
N GLN A 344 -16.33 -41.15 16.95
CA GLN A 344 -15.58 -42.30 16.42
C GLN A 344 -14.69 -41.87 15.23
N VAL A 345 -13.41 -41.68 15.52
CA VAL A 345 -12.37 -41.50 14.50
C VAL A 345 -12.03 -42.88 13.93
N GLU A 346 -12.68 -43.28 12.83
CA GLU A 346 -12.16 -44.33 11.97
C GLU A 346 -11.24 -43.70 10.92
N SER A 347 -10.01 -44.21 10.83
CA SER A 347 -9.06 -43.86 9.77
C SER A 347 -9.56 -44.44 8.45
N TYR A 348 -9.93 -43.59 7.50
CA TYR A 348 -10.18 -44.02 6.13
C TYR A 348 -8.92 -43.79 5.29
N ASP A 349 -8.34 -44.89 4.81
CA ASP A 349 -7.39 -44.90 3.71
C ASP A 349 -8.08 -44.30 2.47
N HIS A 350 -7.47 -43.26 1.89
CA HIS A 350 -7.87 -42.68 0.61
C HIS A 350 -7.54 -43.66 -0.53
N ASP A 351 -8.47 -44.60 -0.79
CA ASP A 351 -8.44 -45.40 -2.01
C ASP A 351 -9.71 -45.13 -2.84
N ASN A 352 -9.50 -44.49 -4.00
CA ASN A 352 -10.32 -44.51 -5.21
C ASN A 352 -11.65 -43.72 -5.25
N ILE A 353 -11.57 -42.43 -5.58
CA ILE A 353 -12.51 -41.89 -6.59
C ILE A 353 -11.93 -42.28 -7.96
N LYS A 354 -12.51 -43.31 -8.58
CA LYS A 354 -12.19 -43.67 -9.97
C LYS A 354 -12.80 -42.62 -10.90
N VAL A 355 -12.05 -41.57 -11.21
CA VAL A 355 -12.20 -40.91 -12.51
C VAL A 355 -11.71 -41.93 -13.54
N GLU A 356 -12.61 -42.43 -14.39
CA GLU A 356 -12.27 -43.36 -15.46
C GLU A 356 -11.24 -42.72 -16.40
N LYS A 357 -9.95 -42.99 -16.13
CA LYS A 357 -8.77 -42.69 -16.97
C LYS A 357 -8.72 -41.25 -17.49
N PRO A 358 -8.28 -40.26 -16.68
CA PRO A 358 -7.99 -38.92 -17.20
C PRO A 358 -6.99 -39.02 -18.37
N GLU A 359 -7.33 -38.39 -19.50
CA GLU A 359 -6.40 -38.23 -20.63
C GLU A 359 -5.36 -37.13 -20.36
N ALA A 360 -5.47 -36.48 -19.20
CA ALA A 360 -4.56 -35.46 -18.71
C ALA A 360 -3.11 -35.95 -18.69
N LYS A 361 -2.23 -35.08 -19.16
CA LYS A 361 -0.80 -35.31 -19.20
C LYS A 361 -0.06 -33.99 -19.32
N PHE A 362 1.18 -33.98 -18.86
CA PHE A 362 2.16 -32.97 -19.22
C PHE A 362 2.99 -33.50 -20.39
N ILE A 363 3.12 -32.70 -21.44
CA ILE A 363 4.03 -32.97 -22.56
C ILE A 363 5.15 -31.95 -22.48
N ILE A 364 6.32 -32.36 -22.02
CA ILE A 364 7.44 -31.46 -21.71
C ILE A 364 8.53 -31.64 -22.78
N PHE A 365 8.91 -30.53 -23.42
CA PHE A 365 10.06 -30.47 -24.32
C PHE A 365 11.34 -30.34 -23.51
N ARG A 366 12.31 -31.21 -23.79
CA ARG A 366 13.63 -31.21 -23.14
C ARG A 366 14.71 -31.05 -24.17
N LEU A 367 15.60 -30.08 -23.96
CA LEU A 367 16.78 -29.89 -24.79
C LEU A 367 17.73 -31.09 -24.68
N GLU A 368 18.37 -31.45 -25.77
CA GLU A 368 19.48 -32.39 -25.79
C GLU A 368 20.75 -31.70 -25.28
N ASP A 369 21.55 -32.38 -24.46
CA ASP A 369 22.83 -31.85 -23.99
C ASP A 369 23.77 -31.67 -25.20
N PRO A 370 24.23 -30.44 -25.50
CA PRO A 370 25.11 -30.18 -26.63
C PRO A 370 26.42 -30.99 -26.59
N ASN A 371 26.83 -31.43 -25.41
CA ASN A 371 28.07 -32.16 -25.17
C ASN A 371 27.85 -33.69 -25.08
N SER A 372 26.60 -34.16 -25.04
CA SER A 372 26.28 -35.58 -24.87
C SER A 372 25.02 -35.97 -25.65
N PRO A 373 25.15 -36.26 -26.95
CA PRO A 373 24.02 -36.66 -27.79
C PRO A 373 23.28 -37.87 -27.22
N GLY A 374 21.95 -37.81 -27.20
CA GLY A 374 21.03 -38.77 -26.60
C GLY A 374 20.78 -38.56 -25.10
N VAL A 375 21.47 -37.62 -24.45
CA VAL A 375 21.22 -37.22 -23.06
C VAL A 375 20.40 -35.93 -23.07
N PHE A 376 19.25 -35.94 -22.40
CA PHE A 376 18.36 -34.79 -22.33
C PHE A 376 18.54 -34.01 -21.03
N ALA A 377 18.31 -32.71 -21.10
CA ALA A 377 18.36 -31.79 -19.99
C ALA A 377 17.55 -32.31 -18.81
N SER A 378 18.03 -32.02 -17.61
CA SER A 378 17.35 -32.35 -16.35
C SER A 378 16.26 -31.35 -15.99
N ASN A 379 16.00 -30.35 -16.84
CA ASN A 379 14.90 -29.39 -16.75
C ASN A 379 14.05 -29.43 -18.03
N GLY A 380 12.80 -29.00 -17.94
CA GLY A 380 11.97 -28.69 -19.10
C GLY A 380 12.35 -27.34 -19.73
N SER A 381 12.04 -27.19 -21.02
CA SER A 381 12.23 -25.94 -21.78
C SER A 381 10.91 -25.39 -22.33
N ALA A 382 9.93 -26.25 -22.57
CA ALA A 382 8.54 -25.86 -22.81
C ALA A 382 7.62 -26.97 -22.32
N SER A 383 6.37 -26.65 -22.02
CA SER A 383 5.36 -27.63 -21.65
C SER A 383 4.03 -27.35 -22.35
N ILE A 384 3.31 -28.42 -22.66
CA ILE A 384 1.92 -28.40 -23.10
C ILE A 384 1.14 -29.30 -22.15
N ARG A 385 0.15 -28.74 -21.45
CA ARG A 385 -0.72 -29.48 -20.54
C ARG A 385 -2.02 -29.82 -21.24
N LEU A 386 -2.42 -31.10 -21.14
CA LEU A 386 -3.75 -31.54 -21.53
C LEU A 386 -4.65 -31.62 -20.30
N ASP A 387 -5.90 -31.17 -20.43
CA ASP A 387 -6.94 -31.35 -19.43
C ASP A 387 -7.37 -32.83 -19.31
N PRO A 388 -8.26 -33.19 -18.38
CA PRO A 388 -8.76 -34.57 -18.20
C PRO A 388 -9.49 -35.11 -19.42
N ASN A 389 -9.94 -34.24 -20.34
CA ASN A 389 -10.56 -34.59 -21.62
C ASN A 389 -9.55 -34.73 -22.76
N GLY A 390 -8.25 -34.57 -22.50
CA GLY A 390 -7.19 -34.68 -23.50
C GLY A 390 -7.05 -33.45 -24.40
N ILE A 391 -7.63 -32.32 -24.02
CA ILE A 391 -7.60 -31.06 -24.76
C ILE A 391 -6.48 -30.16 -24.25
N VAL A 392 -5.75 -29.50 -25.15
CA VAL A 392 -4.72 -28.51 -24.79
C VAL A 392 -5.33 -27.39 -23.96
N ASP A 393 -4.84 -27.24 -22.73
CA ASP A 393 -5.35 -26.29 -21.74
C ASP A 393 -4.31 -25.23 -21.35
N GLU A 394 -3.03 -25.57 -21.42
CA GLU A 394 -1.94 -24.63 -21.14
C GLU A 394 -0.72 -24.89 -22.03
N VAL A 395 -0.03 -23.81 -22.43
CA VAL A 395 1.26 -23.84 -23.12
C VAL A 395 2.19 -22.89 -22.38
N SER A 396 3.32 -23.40 -21.89
CA SER A 396 4.23 -22.65 -21.00
C SER A 396 5.69 -22.79 -21.44
N GLY A 397 6.47 -21.73 -21.28
CA GLY A 397 7.93 -21.69 -21.52
C GLY A 397 8.70 -21.10 -20.34
N LEU A 398 9.93 -20.66 -20.58
CA LEU A 398 10.85 -20.23 -19.51
C LEU A 398 10.97 -18.71 -19.33
N ASN A 399 10.41 -17.91 -20.24
CA ASN A 399 10.48 -16.44 -20.14
C ASN A 399 9.50 -15.90 -19.06
N ASP A 400 9.61 -14.60 -18.76
CA ASP A 400 8.74 -13.91 -17.78
C ASP A 400 7.24 -14.21 -18.09
N GLY A 401 6.44 -14.52 -17.06
CA GLY A 401 5.04 -14.94 -17.22
C GLY A 401 4.82 -16.33 -17.82
N GLN A 402 5.86 -17.18 -17.83
CA GLN A 402 5.91 -18.48 -18.52
C GLN A 402 5.71 -18.36 -20.04
N ALA A 403 6.14 -17.24 -20.61
CA ALA A 403 6.18 -17.02 -22.04
C ALA A 403 7.08 -18.07 -22.73
N VAL A 404 6.65 -18.58 -23.88
CA VAL A 404 7.52 -19.44 -24.74
C VAL A 404 8.66 -18.59 -25.33
N GLU A 405 9.90 -19.06 -25.23
CA GLU A 405 11.05 -18.41 -25.85
C GLU A 405 10.95 -18.37 -27.37
N ASP A 406 11.40 -17.27 -27.98
CA ASP A 406 11.23 -16.99 -29.41
C ASP A 406 11.72 -18.13 -30.31
N ALA A 407 12.88 -18.71 -29.99
CA ALA A 407 13.47 -19.82 -30.72
C ALA A 407 12.61 -21.11 -30.66
N LEU A 408 11.85 -21.31 -29.59
CA LEU A 408 10.97 -22.45 -29.38
C LEU A 408 9.58 -22.27 -29.99
N VAL A 409 9.15 -21.04 -30.27
CA VAL A 409 7.81 -20.74 -30.80
C VAL A 409 7.42 -21.64 -31.99
N PRO A 410 8.27 -21.85 -33.03
CA PRO A 410 7.91 -22.72 -34.14
C PRO A 410 7.72 -24.20 -33.74
N ILE A 411 8.58 -24.70 -32.85
CA ILE A 411 8.59 -26.11 -32.39
C ILE A 411 7.36 -26.37 -31.51
N VAL A 412 7.07 -25.47 -30.57
CA VAL A 412 5.92 -25.56 -29.68
C VAL A 412 4.62 -25.40 -30.46
N LYS A 413 4.57 -24.50 -31.47
CA LYS A 413 3.42 -24.35 -32.36
C LYS A 413 3.10 -25.64 -33.10
N GLU A 414 4.10 -26.27 -33.72
CA GLU A 414 3.92 -27.54 -34.43
C GLU A 414 3.35 -28.62 -33.50
N LYS A 415 3.93 -28.76 -32.30
CA LYS A 415 3.45 -29.74 -31.33
C LYS A 415 2.05 -29.42 -30.83
N ALA A 416 1.77 -28.19 -30.44
CA ALA A 416 0.45 -27.78 -29.95
C ALA A 416 -0.64 -28.05 -30.99
N LEU A 417 -0.43 -27.64 -32.24
CA LEU A 417 -1.39 -27.87 -33.33
C LEU A 417 -1.57 -29.35 -33.71
N SER A 418 -0.65 -30.23 -33.30
CA SER A 418 -0.80 -31.68 -33.47
C SER A 418 -1.72 -32.33 -32.43
N LEU A 419 -2.09 -31.60 -31.38
CA LEU A 419 -2.87 -32.07 -30.24
C LEU A 419 -4.31 -31.52 -30.27
N PRO A 420 -5.30 -32.24 -29.72
CA PRO A 420 -6.68 -31.76 -29.64
C PRO A 420 -6.80 -30.40 -28.94
N GLY A 421 -7.50 -29.43 -29.54
CA GLY A 421 -7.70 -28.10 -28.97
C GLY A 421 -6.53 -27.13 -29.16
N GLY A 422 -5.40 -27.59 -29.69
CA GLY A 422 -4.24 -26.74 -29.97
C GLY A 422 -4.52 -25.64 -30.98
N GLU A 423 -5.51 -25.81 -31.86
CA GLU A 423 -5.96 -24.79 -32.82
C GLU A 423 -6.43 -23.49 -32.14
N LYS A 424 -6.88 -23.55 -30.88
CA LYS A 424 -7.25 -22.36 -30.08
C LYS A 424 -6.06 -21.43 -29.83
N TYR A 425 -4.84 -21.94 -29.89
CA TYR A 425 -3.61 -21.17 -29.69
C TYR A 425 -3.04 -20.59 -30.98
N LEU A 426 -3.63 -20.89 -32.15
CA LEU A 426 -3.08 -20.49 -33.45
C LEU A 426 -2.84 -18.97 -33.54
N GLN A 427 -3.82 -18.17 -33.13
CA GLN A 427 -3.68 -16.71 -33.10
C GLN A 427 -2.55 -16.27 -32.17
N LYS A 428 -2.45 -16.86 -30.96
CA LYS A 428 -1.39 -16.52 -29.99
C LYS A 428 0.01 -16.78 -30.57
N PHE A 429 0.17 -17.90 -31.28
CA PHE A 429 1.42 -18.20 -31.98
C PHE A 429 1.69 -17.23 -33.13
N ASP A 430 0.69 -16.96 -33.99
CA ASP A 430 0.84 -16.05 -35.14
C ASP A 430 1.17 -14.62 -34.69
N ASP A 431 0.53 -14.14 -33.62
CA ASP A 431 0.74 -12.82 -33.04
C ASP A 431 2.14 -12.70 -32.45
N LYS A 432 2.58 -13.68 -31.65
CA LYS A 432 3.94 -13.70 -31.10
C LYS A 432 5.01 -13.74 -32.19
N GLN A 433 4.83 -14.56 -33.23
CA GLN A 433 5.75 -14.58 -34.38
C GLN A 433 5.78 -13.24 -35.12
N THR A 434 4.64 -12.56 -35.22
CA THR A 434 4.57 -11.23 -35.82
C THR A 434 5.32 -10.21 -34.97
N LEU A 435 5.13 -10.21 -33.65
CA LEU A 435 5.86 -9.33 -32.73
C LEU A 435 7.37 -9.56 -32.77
N ILE A 436 7.83 -10.82 -32.75
CA ILE A 436 9.26 -11.17 -32.91
C ILE A 436 9.81 -10.60 -34.23
N LYS A 437 9.04 -10.67 -35.33
CA LYS A 437 9.44 -10.10 -36.61
C LYS A 437 9.55 -8.57 -36.54
N LEU A 438 8.60 -7.88 -35.89
CA LEU A 438 8.64 -6.43 -35.73
C LEU A 438 9.82 -5.98 -34.87
N ASP A 439 10.14 -6.74 -33.84
CA ASP A 439 11.27 -6.52 -32.94
C ASP A 439 12.61 -6.64 -33.66
N ASN A 440 12.81 -7.72 -34.43
CA ASN A 440 14.00 -7.86 -35.29
C ASN A 440 14.15 -6.70 -36.29
N LYS A 441 13.04 -6.21 -36.87
CA LYS A 441 13.06 -5.02 -37.73
C LYS A 441 13.45 -3.77 -36.94
N MET A 442 12.94 -3.62 -35.72
CA MET A 442 13.34 -2.55 -34.81
C MET A 442 14.84 -2.59 -34.52
N GLU A 443 15.41 -3.73 -34.16
CA GLU A 443 16.84 -3.86 -33.90
C GLU A 443 17.68 -3.55 -35.15
N ALA A 444 17.22 -3.98 -36.33
CA ALA A 444 17.88 -3.71 -37.61
C ALA A 444 17.71 -2.26 -38.11
N GLY A 445 16.86 -1.45 -37.47
CA GLY A 445 16.57 -0.08 -37.89
C GLY A 445 15.71 0.01 -39.16
N GLU A 446 14.93 -1.02 -39.46
CA GLU A 446 14.05 -1.09 -40.62
C GLU A 446 12.71 -0.36 -40.40
N ASP A 447 12.07 0.08 -41.49
CA ASP A 447 10.72 0.66 -41.45
C ASP A 447 9.64 -0.43 -41.32
N LEU A 448 8.52 -0.10 -40.65
CA LEU A 448 7.32 -0.93 -40.63
C LEU A 448 6.37 -0.58 -41.77
N THR A 449 5.68 -1.59 -42.32
CA THR A 449 4.61 -1.35 -43.29
C THR A 449 3.34 -0.84 -42.60
N LYS A 450 2.41 -0.29 -43.39
CA LYS A 450 1.09 0.13 -42.89
C LYS A 450 0.36 -1.01 -42.18
N GLU A 451 0.42 -2.22 -42.73
CA GLU A 451 -0.26 -3.40 -42.18
C GLU A 451 0.39 -3.84 -40.87
N GLU A 452 1.72 -3.79 -40.79
CA GLU A 452 2.47 -4.09 -39.55
C GLU A 452 2.17 -3.08 -38.43
N LEU A 453 2.04 -1.80 -38.78
CA LEU A 453 1.62 -0.76 -37.84
C LEU A 453 0.14 -0.92 -37.44
N SER A 454 -0.73 -1.30 -38.39
CA SER A 454 -2.15 -1.55 -38.08
C SER A 454 -2.32 -2.74 -37.13
N PHE A 455 -1.46 -3.75 -37.24
CA PHE A 455 -1.35 -4.85 -36.27
C PHE A 455 -0.87 -4.35 -34.90
N LEU A 456 0.23 -3.59 -34.85
CA LEU A 456 0.81 -3.08 -33.59
C LEU A 456 -0.18 -2.22 -32.77
N TYR A 457 -1.03 -1.45 -33.45
CA TYR A 457 -2.07 -0.61 -32.84
C TYR A 457 -3.45 -1.30 -32.77
N GLU A 458 -3.51 -2.62 -33.03
CA GLU A 458 -4.70 -3.47 -32.86
C GLU A 458 -5.95 -2.99 -33.62
N LEU A 459 -5.76 -2.38 -34.80
CA LEU A 459 -6.82 -1.69 -35.53
C LEU A 459 -7.82 -2.61 -36.24
N ASP A 460 -7.45 -3.87 -36.44
CA ASP A 460 -8.29 -4.87 -37.12
C ASP A 460 -8.76 -5.97 -36.15
N ARG A 461 -7.93 -6.33 -35.16
CA ARG A 461 -8.25 -7.24 -34.06
C ARG A 461 -7.26 -7.07 -32.90
N PRO A 462 -7.63 -7.47 -31.67
CA PRO A 462 -6.69 -7.53 -30.55
C PRO A 462 -5.53 -8.50 -30.81
N ILE A 463 -4.37 -8.19 -30.22
CA ILE A 463 -3.21 -9.08 -30.13
C ILE A 463 -3.45 -10.07 -29.00
N ALA A 464 -3.29 -11.36 -29.27
CA ALA A 464 -3.42 -12.43 -28.29
C ALA A 464 -2.04 -12.89 -27.80
N THR A 465 -1.80 -12.80 -26.49
CA THR A 465 -0.52 -13.17 -25.89
C THR A 465 -0.39 -14.69 -25.70
N LEU A 466 0.78 -15.26 -26.07
CA LEU A 466 1.16 -16.67 -25.84
C LEU A 466 1.89 -16.85 -24.50
N ASP A 467 1.49 -16.07 -23.50
CA ASP A 467 2.08 -16.11 -22.17
C ASP A 467 0.97 -16.52 -21.20
N THR A 468 1.31 -17.31 -20.19
CA THR A 468 0.32 -17.87 -19.25
C THR A 468 -0.15 -16.80 -18.27
N TYR A 469 0.75 -15.91 -17.82
CA TYR A 469 0.44 -14.95 -16.76
C TYR A 469 0.59 -13.47 -17.15
N ASN A 470 1.10 -13.15 -18.34
CA ASN A 470 1.17 -11.76 -18.81
C ASN A 470 -0.11 -11.37 -19.54
N ARG A 471 -0.61 -10.15 -19.28
CA ARG A 471 -1.76 -9.58 -20.00
C ARG A 471 -1.38 -9.04 -21.38
N GLU A 472 -0.13 -8.61 -21.57
CA GLU A 472 0.40 -8.02 -22.82
C GLU A 472 1.85 -8.48 -23.05
N ASP A 473 2.29 -8.58 -24.32
CA ASP A 473 3.68 -8.91 -24.67
C ASP A 473 4.59 -7.68 -24.43
N PRO A 474 5.74 -7.84 -23.74
CA PRO A 474 6.59 -6.72 -23.34
C PRO A 474 7.18 -5.92 -24.52
N ARG A 475 7.20 -6.47 -25.74
CA ARG A 475 7.70 -5.74 -26.92
C ARG A 475 6.74 -4.67 -27.40
N ILE A 476 5.44 -4.76 -27.10
CA ILE A 476 4.44 -3.84 -27.65
C ILE A 476 4.70 -2.38 -27.21
N PRO A 477 4.95 -2.09 -25.92
CA PRO A 477 5.34 -0.75 -25.49
C PRO A 477 6.61 -0.24 -26.17
N GLU A 478 7.67 -1.06 -26.26
CA GLU A 478 8.94 -0.68 -26.88
C GLU A 478 8.78 -0.37 -28.38
N LEU A 479 8.02 -1.20 -29.08
CA LEU A 479 7.67 -0.99 -30.48
C LEU A 479 6.83 0.29 -30.67
N LYS A 480 5.86 0.57 -29.80
CA LYS A 480 5.03 1.79 -29.84
C LYS A 480 5.84 3.04 -29.49
N GLU A 481 6.87 2.94 -28.65
CA GLU A 481 7.79 4.04 -28.36
C GLU A 481 8.61 4.41 -29.61
N LYS A 482 9.19 3.41 -30.29
CA LYS A 482 9.97 3.64 -31.51
C LYS A 482 9.09 4.05 -32.69
N TYR A 483 7.99 3.35 -32.91
CA TYR A 483 7.04 3.55 -34.01
C TYR A 483 5.76 4.21 -33.50
N GLY A 484 5.93 5.41 -32.94
CA GLY A 484 4.86 6.21 -32.35
C GLY A 484 3.73 6.58 -33.31
N ILE A 485 2.69 7.21 -32.76
CA ILE A 485 1.45 7.52 -33.49
C ILE A 485 1.72 8.44 -34.69
N GLU A 486 2.57 9.46 -34.53
CA GLU A 486 2.98 10.34 -35.64
C GLU A 486 3.61 9.55 -36.79
N TYR A 487 4.56 8.66 -36.48
CA TYR A 487 5.17 7.77 -37.48
C TYR A 487 4.12 6.88 -38.16
N ALA A 488 3.18 6.32 -37.39
CA ALA A 488 2.14 5.44 -37.90
C ALA A 488 1.24 6.14 -38.93
N VAL A 489 0.76 7.36 -38.61
CA VAL A 489 -0.08 8.12 -39.54
C VAL A 489 0.69 8.61 -40.76
N GLU A 490 1.96 8.99 -40.62
CA GLU A 490 2.83 9.38 -41.74
C GLU A 490 3.08 8.22 -42.72
N LYS A 491 3.10 6.98 -42.22
CA LYS A 491 3.16 5.75 -43.04
C LYS A 491 1.81 5.33 -43.62
N GLY A 492 0.75 6.12 -43.41
CA GLY A 492 -0.56 5.94 -44.04
C GLY A 492 -1.52 5.03 -43.27
N VAL A 493 -1.27 4.77 -41.98
CA VAL A 493 -2.27 4.17 -41.08
C VAL A 493 -3.47 5.11 -40.97
N ASP A 494 -4.68 4.55 -40.91
CA ASP A 494 -5.91 5.34 -40.85
C ASP A 494 -6.01 6.08 -39.51
N ALA A 495 -5.93 7.41 -39.57
CA ALA A 495 -5.93 8.27 -38.39
C ALA A 495 -7.26 8.19 -37.60
N ASN A 496 -8.40 7.93 -38.26
CA ASN A 496 -9.69 7.77 -37.57
C ASN A 496 -9.79 6.45 -36.82
N LYS A 497 -9.25 5.38 -37.40
CA LYS A 497 -9.13 4.09 -36.70
C LYS A 497 -8.22 4.22 -35.47
N LEU A 498 -7.08 4.90 -35.60
CA LEU A 498 -6.18 5.16 -34.47
C LEU A 498 -6.86 5.98 -33.37
N VAL A 499 -7.54 7.07 -33.71
CA VAL A 499 -8.30 7.86 -32.72
C VAL A 499 -9.30 6.99 -31.94
N SER A 500 -9.92 6.01 -32.60
CA SER A 500 -10.90 5.12 -31.96
C SER A 500 -10.26 4.04 -31.08
N SER A 501 -8.97 3.73 -31.26
CA SER A 501 -8.26 2.72 -30.46
C SER A 501 -7.41 3.32 -29.33
N LEU A 502 -7.20 4.63 -29.33
CA LEU A 502 -6.31 5.32 -28.41
C LEU A 502 -7.05 5.90 -27.20
N GLY A 503 -6.34 5.97 -26.08
CA GLY A 503 -6.81 6.70 -24.91
C GLY A 503 -6.78 8.22 -25.12
N SER A 504 -7.61 8.94 -24.36
CA SER A 504 -7.72 10.40 -24.48
C SER A 504 -6.37 11.14 -24.38
N LYS A 505 -5.47 10.69 -23.48
CA LYS A 505 -4.14 11.27 -23.30
C LYS A 505 -3.27 11.10 -24.55
N ASP A 506 -3.30 9.94 -25.19
CA ASP A 506 -2.47 9.65 -26.37
C ASP A 506 -2.96 10.40 -27.61
N ILE A 507 -4.29 10.52 -27.77
CA ILE A 507 -4.88 11.36 -28.82
C ILE A 507 -4.41 12.81 -28.67
N THR A 508 -4.45 13.35 -27.45
CA THR A 508 -4.12 14.76 -27.22
C THR A 508 -2.64 15.08 -27.39
N LYS A 509 -1.75 14.18 -26.93
CA LYS A 509 -0.31 14.27 -27.20
C LYS A 509 0.02 14.27 -28.69
N ASN A 510 -0.78 13.56 -29.50
CA ASN A 510 -0.58 13.40 -30.94
C ASN A 510 -1.64 14.15 -31.77
N LEU A 511 -2.28 15.17 -31.19
CA LEU A 511 -3.43 15.84 -31.80
C LEU A 511 -3.11 16.43 -33.18
N GLU A 512 -2.01 17.17 -33.28
CA GLU A 512 -1.60 17.82 -34.52
C GLU A 512 -1.19 16.81 -35.61
N PRO A 513 -0.37 15.77 -35.34
CA PRO A 513 -0.13 14.67 -36.28
C PRO A 513 -1.41 13.99 -36.78
N LEU A 514 -2.35 13.67 -35.89
CA LEU A 514 -3.61 13.02 -36.24
C LEU A 514 -4.45 13.90 -37.18
N LEU A 515 -4.64 15.17 -36.82
CA LEU A 515 -5.40 16.15 -37.61
C LEU A 515 -4.79 16.38 -38.99
N ARG A 516 -3.46 16.55 -39.07
CA ARG A 516 -2.75 16.77 -40.35
C ARG A 516 -2.85 15.56 -41.28
N ASN A 517 -2.97 14.36 -40.72
CA ASN A 517 -3.13 13.13 -41.47
C ASN A 517 -4.60 12.70 -41.62
N GLY A 518 -5.55 13.63 -41.45
CA GLY A 518 -6.94 13.45 -41.85
C GLY A 518 -7.84 12.77 -40.83
N ALA A 519 -7.47 12.75 -39.55
CA ALA A 519 -8.41 12.44 -38.48
C ALA A 519 -9.57 13.45 -38.50
N ASP A 520 -10.80 12.93 -38.40
CA ASP A 520 -11.99 13.73 -38.25
C ASP A 520 -11.99 14.39 -36.86
N VAL A 521 -12.21 15.69 -36.83
CA VAL A 521 -12.17 16.47 -35.59
C VAL A 521 -13.29 16.09 -34.65
N ASP A 522 -14.47 15.74 -35.18
CA ASP A 522 -15.60 15.27 -34.38
C ASP A 522 -15.29 13.90 -33.79
N ASN A 523 -14.59 13.04 -34.53
CA ASN A 523 -14.11 11.76 -34.02
C ASN A 523 -13.10 11.95 -32.89
N ILE A 524 -12.16 12.89 -33.02
CA ILE A 524 -11.23 13.25 -31.93
C ILE A 524 -11.99 13.72 -30.70
N VAL A 525 -12.90 14.69 -30.87
CA VAL A 525 -13.68 15.28 -29.77
C VAL A 525 -14.48 14.20 -29.02
N ASN A 526 -15.06 13.24 -29.72
CA ASN A 526 -15.83 12.14 -29.13
C ASN A 526 -14.98 11.12 -28.35
N ASN A 527 -13.66 11.07 -28.57
CA ASN A 527 -12.74 10.12 -27.93
C ASN A 527 -11.81 10.79 -26.90
N ILE A 528 -11.96 12.10 -26.63
CA ILE A 528 -11.17 12.80 -25.61
C ILE A 528 -12.04 13.38 -24.49
N ASN A 529 -11.52 13.35 -23.27
CA ASN A 529 -12.20 13.90 -22.10
C ASN A 529 -12.36 15.43 -22.22
N SER A 530 -13.43 15.96 -21.63
CA SER A 530 -13.76 17.40 -21.64
C SER A 530 -12.59 18.29 -21.21
N TYR A 531 -11.86 17.89 -20.17
CA TYR A 531 -10.63 18.59 -19.73
C TYR A 531 -9.61 18.76 -20.86
N HIS A 532 -9.34 17.69 -21.62
CA HIS A 532 -8.40 17.74 -22.72
C HIS A 532 -8.92 18.51 -23.93
N ILE A 533 -10.25 18.52 -24.17
CA ILE A 533 -10.88 19.42 -25.14
C ILE A 533 -10.59 20.87 -24.74
N ALA A 534 -10.80 21.24 -23.48
CA ALA A 534 -10.56 22.59 -22.99
C ALA A 534 -9.08 22.99 -23.10
N GLU A 535 -8.14 22.09 -22.77
CA GLU A 535 -6.71 22.35 -22.93
C GLU A 535 -6.31 22.58 -24.40
N ASN A 536 -6.97 21.91 -25.35
CA ASN A 536 -6.64 21.96 -26.78
C ASN A 536 -7.64 22.78 -27.62
N LEU A 537 -8.51 23.55 -26.98
CA LEU A 537 -9.66 24.21 -27.62
C LEU A 537 -9.29 25.06 -28.84
N ASP A 538 -8.24 25.89 -28.72
CA ASP A 538 -7.80 26.76 -29.83
C ASP A 538 -7.36 25.93 -31.05
N THR A 539 -6.67 24.81 -30.83
CA THR A 539 -6.22 23.90 -31.89
C THR A 539 -7.42 23.21 -32.54
N LEU A 540 -8.34 22.68 -31.75
CA LEU A 540 -9.53 22.00 -32.27
C LEU A 540 -10.39 22.96 -33.13
N LEU A 541 -10.64 24.17 -32.63
CA LEU A 541 -11.40 25.20 -33.37
C LEU A 541 -10.68 25.63 -34.65
N LYS A 542 -9.34 25.72 -34.64
CA LYS A 542 -8.55 26.00 -35.85
C LYS A 542 -8.74 24.94 -36.93
N TYR A 543 -8.91 23.67 -36.55
CA TYR A 543 -9.21 22.58 -37.47
C TYR A 543 -10.72 22.43 -37.75
N SER A 544 -11.52 23.47 -37.46
CA SER A 544 -12.96 23.54 -37.74
C SER A 544 -13.82 22.59 -36.90
N ALA A 545 -13.39 22.23 -35.68
CA ALA A 545 -14.27 21.56 -34.72
C ALA A 545 -15.53 22.40 -34.46
N ILE A 546 -16.70 21.78 -34.47
CA ILE A 546 -17.94 22.42 -34.01
C ILE A 546 -18.10 22.11 -32.52
N ILE A 547 -17.56 22.97 -31.67
CA ILE A 547 -17.63 22.82 -30.20
C ILE A 547 -18.54 23.91 -29.64
N ASP A 548 -19.60 23.51 -28.95
CA ASP A 548 -20.35 24.41 -28.08
C ASP A 548 -19.54 24.61 -26.78
N VAL A 549 -18.94 25.79 -26.63
CA VAL A 549 -18.07 26.11 -25.50
C VAL A 549 -18.85 26.12 -24.18
N ASN A 550 -20.16 26.43 -24.19
CA ASN A 550 -20.98 26.42 -22.97
C ASN A 550 -21.32 25.00 -22.55
N GLU A 551 -21.60 24.11 -23.49
CA GLU A 551 -21.74 22.68 -23.20
C GLU A 551 -20.43 22.10 -22.65
N LEU A 552 -19.29 22.47 -23.25
CA LEU A 552 -17.97 22.11 -22.74
C LEU A 552 -17.79 22.59 -21.29
N VAL A 553 -18.01 23.87 -20.99
CA VAL A 553 -17.93 24.41 -19.61
C VAL A 553 -18.83 23.63 -18.64
N SER A 554 -20.03 23.25 -19.07
CA SER A 554 -20.96 22.48 -18.24
C SER A 554 -20.44 21.08 -17.89
N SER A 555 -19.62 20.49 -18.76
CA SER A 555 -18.98 19.18 -18.56
C SER A 555 -17.64 19.22 -17.82
N LEU A 556 -17.11 20.42 -17.51
CA LEU A 556 -15.84 20.58 -16.81
C LEU A 556 -16.05 20.65 -15.29
N GLU A 557 -15.04 20.19 -14.57
CA GLU A 557 -14.87 20.45 -13.13
C GLU A 557 -14.29 21.85 -12.89
N SER A 558 -14.48 22.38 -11.68
CA SER A 558 -14.03 23.74 -11.30
C SER A 558 -12.57 23.99 -11.64
N HIS A 559 -11.65 23.12 -11.19
CA HIS A 559 -10.22 23.28 -11.43
C HIS A 559 -9.86 23.29 -12.93
N SER A 560 -10.59 22.52 -13.74
CA SER A 560 -10.42 22.47 -15.20
C SER A 560 -10.81 23.79 -15.87
N ILE A 561 -11.88 24.43 -15.37
CA ILE A 561 -12.33 25.76 -15.77
C ILE A 561 -11.28 26.79 -15.34
N THR A 562 -10.84 26.78 -14.08
CA THR A 562 -9.83 27.71 -13.54
C THR A 562 -8.55 27.71 -14.37
N ARG A 563 -8.06 26.52 -14.76
CA ARG A 563 -6.83 26.36 -15.56
C ARG A 563 -6.98 26.84 -17.00
N ASN A 564 -8.19 26.78 -17.57
CA ASN A 564 -8.48 27.13 -18.95
C ASN A 564 -9.32 28.41 -19.11
N LEU A 565 -9.48 29.20 -18.04
CA LEU A 565 -10.42 30.32 -17.96
C LEU A 565 -10.32 31.27 -19.15
N ASP A 566 -9.15 31.85 -19.37
CA ASP A 566 -8.93 32.84 -20.43
C ASP A 566 -9.19 32.24 -21.83
N LYS A 567 -8.89 30.95 -22.01
CA LYS A 567 -9.10 30.23 -23.27
C LYS A 567 -10.57 29.97 -23.52
N LEU A 568 -11.32 29.56 -22.50
CA LEU A 568 -12.77 29.34 -22.57
C LEU A 568 -13.49 30.66 -22.87
N LEU A 569 -13.19 31.73 -22.13
CA LEU A 569 -13.82 33.04 -22.30
C LEU A 569 -13.51 33.65 -23.68
N ARG A 570 -12.26 33.58 -24.14
CA ARG A 570 -11.88 34.06 -25.48
C ARG A 570 -12.60 33.32 -26.60
N ASN A 571 -12.93 32.05 -26.40
CA ASN A 571 -13.67 31.24 -27.37
C ASN A 571 -15.20 31.29 -27.16
N GLY A 572 -15.71 32.22 -26.35
CA GLY A 572 -17.14 32.54 -26.27
C GLY A 572 -17.90 31.82 -25.16
N ALA A 573 -17.21 31.30 -24.14
CA ALA A 573 -17.88 30.83 -22.92
C ALA A 573 -18.69 31.96 -22.26
N ASP A 574 -19.91 31.65 -21.83
CA ASP A 574 -20.72 32.53 -21.00
C ASP A 574 -20.09 32.69 -19.62
N ILE A 575 -19.74 33.93 -19.26
CA ILE A 575 -19.06 34.26 -18.02
C ILE A 575 -19.87 33.88 -16.77
N ASP A 576 -21.20 34.02 -16.82
CA ASP A 576 -22.06 33.68 -15.69
C ASP A 576 -22.13 32.16 -15.52
N LEU A 577 -22.16 31.40 -16.63
CA LEU A 577 -22.07 29.94 -16.59
C LEU A 577 -20.73 29.48 -16.00
N VAL A 578 -19.63 30.07 -16.46
CA VAL A 578 -18.27 29.81 -15.96
C VAL A 578 -18.20 30.00 -14.45
N VAL A 579 -18.63 31.16 -13.94
CA VAL A 579 -18.64 31.46 -12.51
C VAL A 579 -19.52 30.47 -11.73
N ASN A 580 -20.70 30.12 -12.25
CA ASN A 580 -21.60 29.17 -11.58
C ASN A 580 -21.04 27.74 -11.47
N ARG A 581 -20.08 27.37 -12.33
CA ARG A 581 -19.43 26.06 -12.34
C ARG A 581 -18.13 26.02 -11.53
N MET A 582 -17.63 27.17 -11.08
CA MET A 582 -16.43 27.27 -10.25
C MET A 582 -16.76 27.13 -8.75
N TRP A 583 -15.84 26.54 -7.99
CA TRP A 583 -15.85 26.58 -6.53
C TRP A 583 -15.56 27.99 -6.03
N TYR A 584 -16.04 28.31 -4.82
CA TYR A 584 -15.88 29.67 -4.29
C TYR A 584 -14.42 30.06 -4.12
N SER A 585 -13.53 29.14 -3.71
CA SER A 585 -12.09 29.37 -3.65
C SER A 585 -11.50 29.69 -5.03
N ASP A 586 -11.82 28.90 -6.05
CA ASP A 586 -11.40 29.14 -7.44
C ASP A 586 -11.89 30.50 -7.98
N ILE A 587 -13.12 30.90 -7.64
CA ILE A 587 -13.67 32.21 -8.02
C ILE A 587 -12.84 33.33 -7.39
N VAL A 588 -12.43 33.19 -6.13
CA VAL A 588 -11.64 34.20 -5.44
C VAL A 588 -10.24 34.30 -6.05
N ASP A 589 -9.61 33.16 -6.32
CA ASP A 589 -8.27 33.10 -6.93
C ASP A 589 -8.24 33.75 -8.33
N LYS A 590 -9.38 33.74 -9.04
CA LYS A 590 -9.56 34.35 -10.37
C LYS A 590 -10.43 35.60 -10.36
N LEU A 591 -10.72 36.18 -9.20
CA LEU A 591 -11.76 37.20 -9.04
C LEU A 591 -11.51 38.43 -9.94
N ASP A 592 -10.28 38.93 -9.96
CA ASP A 592 -9.86 40.04 -10.82
C ASP A 592 -10.14 39.72 -12.30
N SER A 593 -9.70 38.56 -12.79
CA SER A 593 -9.90 38.16 -14.20
C SER A 593 -11.38 37.98 -14.53
N LEU A 594 -12.16 37.38 -13.64
CA LEU A 594 -13.59 37.17 -13.84
C LEU A 594 -14.33 38.51 -13.97
N ILE A 595 -14.05 39.47 -13.08
CA ILE A 595 -14.65 40.81 -13.12
C ILE A 595 -14.19 41.57 -14.36
N GLU A 596 -12.91 41.49 -14.75
CA GLU A 596 -12.39 42.10 -15.98
C GLU A 596 -13.09 41.57 -17.24
N HIS A 597 -13.49 40.29 -17.24
CA HIS A 597 -14.28 39.67 -18.30
C HIS A 597 -15.80 39.88 -18.16
N GLY A 598 -16.24 40.72 -17.22
CA GLY A 598 -17.63 41.16 -17.08
C GLY A 598 -18.50 40.30 -16.17
N ALA A 599 -17.92 39.42 -15.34
CA ALA A 599 -18.67 38.66 -14.35
C ALA A 599 -19.34 39.58 -13.34
N ASN A 600 -20.64 39.38 -13.09
CA ASN A 600 -21.38 40.13 -12.09
C ASN A 600 -21.33 39.41 -10.72
N ILE A 601 -20.24 39.59 -9.98
CA ILE A 601 -20.00 38.92 -8.69
C ILE A 601 -20.31 39.88 -7.53
N ASP A 602 -21.26 39.49 -6.68
CA ASP A 602 -21.44 40.11 -5.36
C ASP A 602 -20.36 39.57 -4.42
N VAL A 603 -19.30 40.36 -4.21
CA VAL A 603 -18.14 39.95 -3.42
C VAL A 603 -18.49 39.69 -1.96
N ASN A 604 -19.42 40.43 -1.36
CA ASN A 604 -19.85 40.17 0.03
C ASN A 604 -20.60 38.85 0.15
N LYS A 605 -21.44 38.52 -0.84
CA LYS A 605 -22.08 37.21 -0.91
C LYS A 605 -21.06 36.09 -1.13
N LEU A 606 -20.03 36.31 -1.95
CA LEU A 606 -18.93 35.36 -2.12
C LEU A 606 -18.20 35.11 -0.80
N VAL A 607 -17.79 36.17 -0.09
CA VAL A 607 -17.17 36.10 1.24
C VAL A 607 -17.99 35.26 2.21
N SER A 608 -19.32 35.39 2.20
CA SER A 608 -20.20 34.63 3.09
C SER A 608 -20.15 33.10 2.91
N ARG A 609 -19.61 32.64 1.78
CA ARG A 609 -19.52 31.22 1.37
C ARG A 609 -18.11 30.64 1.46
N LEU A 610 -17.10 31.49 1.67
CA LEU A 610 -15.72 31.07 1.87
C LEU A 610 -15.50 30.62 3.31
N ASN A 611 -14.49 29.76 3.50
CA ASN A 611 -14.02 29.44 4.84
C ASN A 611 -13.05 30.54 5.34
N SER A 612 -12.71 30.49 6.63
CA SER A 612 -11.82 31.50 7.24
C SER A 612 -10.45 31.58 6.57
N PHE A 613 -9.88 30.44 6.15
CA PHE A 613 -8.56 30.40 5.54
C PHE A 613 -8.58 31.10 4.18
N ASP A 614 -9.54 30.77 3.31
CA ASP A 614 -9.67 31.35 1.97
C ASP A 614 -9.86 32.87 2.02
N ILE A 615 -10.64 33.36 3.00
CA ILE A 615 -10.84 34.79 3.24
C ILE A 615 -9.53 35.44 3.67
N SER A 616 -8.84 34.83 4.64
CA SER A 616 -7.58 35.35 5.16
C SER A 616 -6.52 35.43 4.06
N ASP A 617 -6.36 34.38 3.26
CA ASP A 617 -5.32 34.29 2.24
C ASP A 617 -5.56 35.28 1.09
N ASN A 618 -6.83 35.48 0.71
CA ASN A 618 -7.24 36.33 -0.40
C ASN A 618 -7.79 37.71 -0.01
N LEU A 619 -7.54 38.15 1.22
CA LEU A 619 -8.15 39.36 1.78
C LEU A 619 -7.88 40.61 0.92
N ASP A 620 -6.66 40.78 0.42
CA ASP A 620 -6.30 41.88 -0.48
C ASP A 620 -7.16 41.89 -1.75
N THR A 621 -7.29 40.74 -2.40
CA THR A 621 -8.09 40.56 -3.63
C THR A 621 -9.56 40.83 -3.36
N LEU A 622 -10.10 40.33 -2.24
CA LEU A 622 -11.49 40.54 -1.85
C LEU A 622 -11.79 42.03 -1.60
N LEU A 623 -10.95 42.71 -0.83
CA LEU A 623 -11.14 44.14 -0.50
C LEU A 623 -10.97 45.03 -1.74
N LYS A 624 -9.98 44.75 -2.58
CA LYS A 624 -9.76 45.44 -3.85
C LYS A 624 -11.02 45.40 -4.74
N ASN A 625 -11.76 44.30 -4.71
CA ASN A 625 -12.98 44.10 -5.47
C ASN A 625 -14.27 44.48 -4.70
N GLY A 626 -14.14 45.18 -3.57
CA GLY A 626 -15.29 45.79 -2.87
C GLY A 626 -15.92 44.93 -1.78
N ALA A 627 -15.22 43.91 -1.27
CA ALA A 627 -15.62 43.26 -0.01
C ALA A 627 -15.66 44.27 1.14
N ASP A 628 -16.68 44.18 1.98
CA ASP A 628 -16.72 44.87 3.26
C ASP A 628 -15.83 44.11 4.25
N ILE A 629 -14.83 44.82 4.78
CA ILE A 629 -13.87 44.30 5.74
C ILE A 629 -14.54 43.65 6.96
N ASN A 630 -15.68 44.17 7.41
CA ASN A 630 -16.41 43.65 8.57
C ASN A 630 -17.21 42.39 8.21
N VAL A 631 -17.65 42.25 6.95
CA VAL A 631 -18.28 41.01 6.46
C VAL A 631 -17.24 39.90 6.39
N ALA A 632 -16.02 40.20 5.93
CA ALA A 632 -14.90 39.27 5.94
C ALA A 632 -14.50 38.88 7.36
N LEU A 633 -14.32 39.87 8.25
CA LEU A 633 -13.96 39.68 9.66
C LEU A 633 -14.90 38.70 10.37
N ASN A 634 -16.23 38.87 10.20
CA ASN A 634 -17.24 38.02 10.84
C ASN A 634 -17.19 36.53 10.44
N LYS A 635 -16.41 36.19 9.41
CA LYS A 635 -16.21 34.82 8.91
C LYS A 635 -14.80 34.29 9.19
N MET A 636 -13.92 35.12 9.72
CA MET A 636 -12.55 34.73 10.05
C MET A 636 -12.50 34.14 11.47
N ASP A 637 -11.77 33.05 11.64
CA ASP A 637 -11.47 32.50 12.95
C ASP A 637 -10.47 33.42 13.68
N PRO A 638 -10.52 33.50 15.02
CA PRO A 638 -9.66 34.36 15.83
C PRO A 638 -8.16 34.24 15.51
N TYR A 639 -7.69 33.04 15.20
CA TYR A 639 -6.32 32.78 14.79
C TYR A 639 -5.90 33.57 13.54
N TYR A 640 -6.72 33.60 12.49
CA TYR A 640 -6.41 34.36 11.28
C TYR A 640 -6.59 35.86 11.48
N ILE A 641 -7.55 36.26 12.32
CA ILE A 641 -7.75 37.66 12.69
C ILE A 641 -6.49 38.22 13.36
N VAL A 642 -5.96 37.53 14.38
CA VAL A 642 -4.81 38.05 15.12
C VAL A 642 -3.55 38.15 14.27
N ASN A 643 -3.32 37.17 13.38
CA ASN A 643 -2.17 37.17 12.47
C ASN A 643 -2.24 38.30 11.41
N LYS A 644 -3.44 38.81 11.11
CA LYS A 644 -3.67 39.92 10.19
C LYS A 644 -4.23 41.18 10.87
N LEU A 645 -4.08 41.30 12.20
CA LEU A 645 -4.77 42.31 13.00
C LEU A 645 -4.44 43.75 12.56
N ASP A 646 -3.16 44.06 12.39
CA ASP A 646 -2.70 45.38 11.92
C ASP A 646 -3.36 45.73 10.58
N PHE A 647 -3.31 44.79 9.62
CA PHE A 647 -3.89 44.97 8.29
C PHE A 647 -5.40 45.20 8.36
N LEU A 648 -6.13 44.39 9.15
CA LEU A 648 -7.57 44.51 9.30
C LEU A 648 -7.97 45.88 9.86
N ILE A 649 -7.28 46.34 10.92
CA ILE A 649 -7.54 47.64 11.55
C ILE A 649 -7.22 48.79 10.58
N GLU A 650 -6.10 48.71 9.86
CA GLU A 650 -5.72 49.71 8.85
C GLU A 650 -6.77 49.84 7.73
N HIS A 651 -7.49 48.77 7.41
CA HIS A 651 -8.58 48.73 6.44
C HIS A 651 -9.96 49.00 7.05
N GLY A 652 -10.04 49.41 8.32
CA GLY A 652 -11.27 49.85 8.98
C GLY A 652 -12.13 48.73 9.56
N ALA A 653 -11.55 47.56 9.84
CA ALA A 653 -12.22 46.49 10.58
C ALA A 653 -12.58 46.95 12.00
N ASN A 654 -13.82 46.70 12.42
CA ASN A 654 -14.29 46.99 13.77
C ASN A 654 -13.97 45.80 14.70
N ILE A 655 -12.76 45.81 15.26
CA ILE A 655 -12.27 44.75 16.14
C ILE A 655 -12.16 45.29 17.57
N ASP A 656 -12.86 44.65 18.51
CA ASP A 656 -12.54 44.77 19.93
C ASP A 656 -11.38 43.82 20.23
N VAL A 657 -10.19 44.38 20.41
CA VAL A 657 -8.96 43.60 20.62
C VAL A 657 -9.06 42.79 21.93
N ASN A 658 -9.76 43.26 22.95
CA ASN A 658 -9.91 42.53 24.21
C ASN A 658 -10.87 41.35 24.07
N GLU A 659 -11.94 41.51 23.31
CA GLU A 659 -12.83 40.41 22.93
C GLU A 659 -12.06 39.34 22.14
N LEU A 660 -11.26 39.75 21.14
CA LEU A 660 -10.41 38.85 20.36
C LEU A 660 -9.44 38.06 21.26
N VAL A 661 -8.73 38.73 22.18
CA VAL A 661 -7.83 38.05 23.13
C VAL A 661 -8.57 37.01 23.97
N SER A 662 -9.85 37.25 24.29
CA SER A 662 -10.64 36.32 25.08
C SER A 662 -10.92 34.98 24.35
N GLU A 663 -10.87 34.99 23.02
CA GLU A 663 -11.13 33.83 22.13
C GLU A 663 -9.85 33.13 21.67
N LEU A 664 -8.69 33.79 21.77
CA LEU A 664 -7.40 33.23 21.37
C LEU A 664 -6.88 32.17 22.36
N LYS A 665 -6.10 31.22 21.83
CA LYS A 665 -5.35 30.27 22.67
C LYS A 665 -4.07 30.94 23.18
N SER A 666 -3.55 30.43 24.30
CA SER A 666 -2.28 30.88 24.92
C SER A 666 -1.15 31.06 23.90
N TYR A 667 -0.96 30.08 23.01
CA TYR A 667 0.08 30.14 21.98
C TYR A 667 -0.12 31.28 20.98
N ASP A 668 -1.35 31.47 20.49
CA ASP A 668 -1.67 32.49 19.48
C ASP A 668 -1.48 33.91 20.04
N ILE A 669 -1.83 34.09 21.33
CA ILE A 669 -1.59 35.33 22.08
C ILE A 669 -0.09 35.62 22.15
N LEU A 670 0.73 34.63 22.51
CA LEU A 670 2.17 34.84 22.66
C LEU A 670 2.86 35.12 21.35
N GLN A 671 2.45 34.45 20.27
CA GLN A 671 3.00 34.68 18.93
C GLN A 671 2.71 36.10 18.44
N ASN A 672 1.56 36.67 18.82
CA ASN A 672 1.08 37.98 18.36
C ASN A 672 1.04 39.03 19.47
N LEU A 673 1.80 38.84 20.56
CA LEU A 673 1.70 39.66 21.76
C LEU A 673 1.98 41.15 21.47
N ASP A 674 3.04 41.44 20.72
CA ASP A 674 3.37 42.82 20.33
C ASP A 674 2.25 43.46 19.52
N THR A 675 1.69 42.73 18.56
CA THR A 675 0.59 43.18 17.70
C THR A 675 -0.67 43.47 18.53
N LEU A 676 -1.01 42.58 19.48
CA LEU A 676 -2.15 42.74 20.37
C LEU A 676 -2.00 43.99 21.25
N LEU A 677 -0.83 44.16 21.89
CA LEU A 677 -0.57 45.29 22.79
C LEU A 677 -0.50 46.62 22.02
N LYS A 678 0.14 46.63 20.85
CA LYS A 678 0.18 47.79 19.94
C LYS A 678 -1.23 48.27 19.58
N ASN A 679 -2.16 47.34 19.40
CA ASN A 679 -3.55 47.64 19.05
C ASN A 679 -4.47 47.80 20.27
N GLY A 680 -3.91 47.95 21.47
CA GLY A 680 -4.67 48.34 22.67
C GLY A 680 -5.27 47.19 23.47
N ALA A 681 -4.75 45.97 23.33
CA ALA A 681 -5.09 44.86 24.23
C ALA A 681 -4.74 45.23 25.69
N ASP A 682 -5.67 44.93 26.59
CA ASP A 682 -5.46 45.02 28.03
C ASP A 682 -4.45 43.96 28.46
N ILE A 683 -3.34 44.43 29.00
CA ILE A 683 -2.20 43.63 29.41
C ILE A 683 -2.59 42.59 30.48
N ASP A 684 -3.51 42.92 31.38
CA ASP A 684 -3.94 42.04 32.46
C ASP A 684 -4.85 40.93 31.90
N LEU A 685 -5.69 41.24 30.92
CA LEU A 685 -6.54 40.27 30.22
C LEU A 685 -5.70 39.29 29.39
N VAL A 686 -4.71 39.80 28.67
CA VAL A 686 -3.72 39.02 27.91
C VAL A 686 -3.03 38.01 28.83
N VAL A 687 -2.49 38.49 29.95
CA VAL A 687 -1.73 37.64 30.88
C VAL A 687 -2.62 36.65 31.60
N GLY A 688 -3.86 37.01 31.91
CA GLY A 688 -4.85 36.09 32.49
C GLY A 688 -5.21 34.89 31.59
N LYS A 689 -4.98 35.00 30.27
CA LYS A 689 -5.25 33.93 29.29
C LYS A 689 -4.03 33.06 28.98
N ILE A 690 -2.83 33.54 29.29
CA ILE A 690 -1.60 32.79 29.08
C ILE A 690 -1.47 31.77 30.23
N LYS A 691 -1.18 30.52 29.88
CA LYS A 691 -0.96 29.47 30.89
C LYS A 691 0.36 29.71 31.61
N SER A 692 0.43 29.39 32.91
CA SER A 692 1.61 29.63 33.76
C SER A 692 2.93 29.10 33.15
N HIS A 693 2.93 27.91 32.54
CA HIS A 693 4.09 27.35 31.85
C HIS A 693 4.61 28.20 30.66
N ASP A 694 3.71 28.88 29.97
CA ASP A 694 4.08 29.76 28.86
C ASP A 694 4.54 31.14 29.37
N ILE A 695 3.93 31.62 30.47
CA ILE A 695 4.32 32.86 31.15
C ILE A 695 5.79 32.79 31.57
N VAL A 696 6.22 31.68 32.20
CA VAL A 696 7.60 31.57 32.69
C VAL A 696 8.62 31.57 31.54
N TYR A 697 8.29 30.93 30.41
CA TYR A 697 9.15 30.90 29.23
C TYR A 697 9.35 32.29 28.58
N LYS A 698 8.35 33.18 28.71
CA LYS A 698 8.38 34.56 28.20
C LYS A 698 8.44 35.62 29.29
N LEU A 699 8.84 35.26 30.51
CA LEU A 699 8.73 36.13 31.69
C LEU A 699 9.47 37.46 31.52
N ASP A 700 10.74 37.41 31.09
CA ASP A 700 11.56 38.61 30.82
C ASP A 700 10.88 39.54 29.81
N PHE A 701 10.29 38.96 28.76
CA PHE A 701 9.62 39.70 27.69
C PHE A 701 8.34 40.37 28.20
N LEU A 702 7.52 39.63 28.95
CA LEU A 702 6.29 40.13 29.55
C LEU A 702 6.56 41.29 30.52
N LEU A 703 7.55 41.13 31.41
CA LEU A 703 7.94 42.16 32.37
C LEU A 703 8.49 43.42 31.68
N ALA A 704 9.25 43.27 30.58
CA ALA A 704 9.75 44.39 29.80
C ALA A 704 8.62 45.23 29.15
N HIS A 705 7.46 44.61 28.90
CA HIS A 705 6.26 45.28 28.36
C HIS A 705 5.31 45.78 29.46
N GLY A 706 5.76 45.83 30.71
CA GLY A 706 5.03 46.45 31.81
C GLY A 706 3.94 45.56 32.43
N VAL A 707 3.94 44.26 32.16
CA VAL A 707 3.04 43.31 32.82
C VAL A 707 3.35 43.25 34.31
N ASN A 708 2.33 43.33 35.15
CA ASN A 708 2.46 43.12 36.59
C ASN A 708 2.34 41.61 36.93
N ILE A 709 3.47 40.90 36.98
CA ILE A 709 3.52 39.47 37.35
C ILE A 709 4.11 39.34 38.77
N ASP A 710 3.36 38.75 39.69
CA ASP A 710 3.92 38.25 40.94
C ASP A 710 4.66 36.93 40.65
N VAL A 711 5.99 37.01 40.64
CA VAL A 711 6.85 35.86 40.32
C VAL A 711 6.73 34.75 41.38
N ASN A 712 6.42 35.06 42.64
CA ASN A 712 6.25 34.05 43.68
C ASN A 712 4.89 33.32 43.57
N GLU A 713 3.85 34.03 43.17
CA GLU A 713 2.58 33.40 42.81
C GLU A 713 2.75 32.53 41.55
N LEU A 714 3.50 32.99 40.55
CA LEU A 714 3.80 32.21 39.35
C LEU A 714 4.52 30.91 39.70
N VAL A 715 5.56 30.95 40.54
CA VAL A 715 6.29 29.76 41.03
C VAL A 715 5.33 28.73 41.63
N SER A 716 4.33 29.17 42.40
CA SER A 716 3.35 28.28 43.04
C SER A 716 2.39 27.60 42.04
N ARG A 717 2.32 28.09 40.79
CA ARG A 717 1.46 27.57 39.72
C ARG A 717 2.21 26.75 38.69
N LEU A 718 3.55 26.73 38.75
CA LEU A 718 4.41 25.91 37.91
C LEU A 718 4.60 24.52 38.52
N ASN A 719 4.83 23.53 37.68
CA ASN A 719 5.31 22.24 38.17
C ASN A 719 6.82 22.26 38.41
N SER A 720 7.30 21.29 39.18
CA SER A 720 8.72 21.19 39.56
C SER A 720 9.70 21.20 38.39
N PHE A 721 9.33 20.56 37.26
CA PHE A 721 10.18 20.53 36.08
C PHE A 721 10.27 21.91 35.43
N GLU A 722 9.14 22.61 35.27
CA GLU A 722 9.07 23.97 34.73
C GLU A 722 9.89 24.96 35.58
N ILE A 723 9.83 24.83 36.90
CA ILE A 723 10.65 25.62 37.84
C ILE A 723 12.13 25.31 37.66
N SER A 724 12.50 24.03 37.58
CA SER A 724 13.89 23.60 37.38
C SER A 724 14.49 24.11 36.07
N ASP A 725 13.72 24.02 34.98
CA ASP A 725 14.16 24.42 33.64
C ASP A 725 14.30 25.95 33.51
N ASN A 726 13.47 26.71 34.24
CA ASN A 726 13.45 28.17 34.20
C ASN A 726 14.02 28.83 35.48
N LEU A 727 14.80 28.11 36.27
CA LEU A 727 15.28 28.55 37.59
C LEU A 727 16.00 29.90 37.53
N ASP A 728 16.92 30.07 36.57
CA ASP A 728 17.70 31.31 36.44
C ASP A 728 16.80 32.50 36.07
N THR A 729 15.82 32.29 35.19
CA THR A 729 14.85 33.32 34.79
C THR A 729 13.96 33.73 35.97
N LEU A 730 13.49 32.77 36.77
CA LEU A 730 12.68 33.03 37.96
C LEU A 730 13.48 33.85 39.00
N LEU A 731 14.71 33.42 39.30
CA LEU A 731 15.57 34.12 40.27
C LEU A 731 15.96 35.52 39.82
N LYS A 732 16.30 35.68 38.53
CA LYS A 732 16.62 36.98 37.93
C LYS A 732 15.47 37.98 38.10
N ASN A 733 14.22 37.50 38.05
CA ASN A 733 13.03 38.32 38.18
C ASN A 733 12.47 38.38 39.61
N GLY A 734 13.27 38.00 40.62
CA GLY A 734 12.93 38.23 42.03
C GLY A 734 12.09 37.15 42.69
N ALA A 735 12.05 35.93 42.15
CA ALA A 735 11.51 34.77 42.86
C ALA A 735 12.25 34.55 44.19
N ASP A 736 11.50 34.28 45.26
CA ASP A 736 12.06 33.85 46.54
C ASP A 736 12.62 32.43 46.39
N ILE A 737 13.90 32.28 46.67
CA ILE A 737 14.63 31.01 46.54
C ILE A 737 14.02 29.89 47.42
N ASN A 738 13.46 30.23 48.58
CA ASN A 738 12.83 29.25 49.47
C ASN A 738 11.43 28.86 49.00
N ASN A 739 10.72 29.78 48.35
CA ASN A 739 9.46 29.48 47.68
C ASN A 739 9.70 28.54 46.48
N ILE A 740 10.78 28.75 45.72
CA ILE A 740 11.21 27.84 44.66
C ILE A 740 11.47 26.43 45.21
N VAL A 741 12.32 26.30 46.24
CA VAL A 741 12.63 25.00 46.86
C VAL A 741 11.37 24.27 47.34
N SER A 742 10.41 25.00 47.92
CA SER A 742 9.17 24.42 48.44
C SER A 742 8.23 23.89 47.36
N ASN A 743 8.38 24.33 46.10
CA ASN A 743 7.56 23.89 44.96
C ASN A 743 8.31 22.93 44.03
N MET A 744 9.56 22.57 44.36
CA MET A 744 10.34 21.57 43.61
C MET A 744 10.23 20.19 44.26
N ASN A 745 10.25 19.16 43.43
CA ASN A 745 10.32 17.77 43.87
C ASN A 745 11.77 17.40 44.24
N PRO A 746 11.97 16.32 45.01
CA PRO A 746 13.31 15.92 45.48
C PRO A 746 14.35 15.72 44.39
N ARG A 747 13.94 15.27 43.19
CA ARG A 747 14.85 14.98 42.07
C ARG A 747 15.33 16.26 41.40
N ASP A 748 14.45 17.24 41.25
CA ASP A 748 14.79 18.51 40.63
C ASP A 748 15.61 19.37 41.59
N ILE A 749 15.35 19.28 42.91
CA ILE A 749 16.19 19.90 43.96
C ILE A 749 17.60 19.31 43.92
N ASP A 750 17.74 17.98 43.86
CA ASP A 750 19.03 17.29 43.68
C ASP A 750 19.77 17.82 42.44
N TYR A 751 19.09 17.85 41.29
CA TYR A 751 19.66 18.31 40.04
C TYR A 751 20.13 19.77 40.06
N LYS A 752 19.44 20.65 40.79
CA LYS A 752 19.74 22.10 40.88
C LYS A 752 20.40 22.50 42.20
N LEU A 753 20.82 21.54 43.03
CA LEU A 753 21.21 21.76 44.42
C LEU A 753 22.31 22.83 44.57
N PHE A 754 23.34 22.75 43.72
CA PHE A 754 24.42 23.72 43.73
C PHE A 754 23.92 25.15 43.47
N THR A 755 23.09 25.34 42.43
CA THR A 755 22.51 26.65 42.10
C THR A 755 21.64 27.16 43.24
N LEU A 756 20.81 26.30 43.84
CA LEU A 756 19.95 26.67 44.96
C LEU A 756 20.78 27.18 46.16
N LEU A 757 21.84 26.47 46.53
CA LEU A 757 22.74 26.86 47.62
C LEU A 757 23.48 28.17 47.33
N VAL A 758 24.00 28.35 46.11
CA VAL A 758 24.69 29.60 45.70
C VAL A 758 23.77 30.81 45.79
N HIS A 759 22.48 30.63 45.48
CA HIS A 759 21.47 31.68 45.57
C HIS A 759 20.86 31.83 46.99
N GLY A 760 21.42 31.15 47.99
CA GLY A 760 21.07 31.34 49.40
C GLY A 760 19.80 30.64 49.86
N ALA A 761 19.44 29.53 49.23
CA ALA A 761 18.37 28.66 49.71
C ALA A 761 18.60 28.23 51.16
N ASP A 762 17.55 28.27 51.97
CA ASP A 762 17.56 27.78 53.34
C ASP A 762 17.83 26.26 53.34
N ILE A 763 18.87 25.89 54.06
CA ILE A 763 19.35 24.52 54.19
C ILE A 763 18.27 23.61 54.79
N ASP A 764 17.56 24.07 55.82
CA ASP A 764 16.53 23.27 56.49
C ASP A 764 15.35 23.03 55.54
N ASN A 765 15.06 24.02 54.69
CA ASN A 765 14.05 23.92 53.65
C ASN A 765 14.46 22.95 52.53
N ILE A 766 15.72 22.98 52.08
CA ILE A 766 16.27 22.00 51.13
C ILE A 766 16.17 20.58 51.72
N LEU A 767 16.67 20.37 52.93
CA LEU A 767 16.70 19.07 53.58
C LEU A 767 15.28 18.52 53.83
N SER A 768 14.31 19.39 54.10
CA SER A 768 12.92 18.99 54.32
C SER A 768 12.19 18.58 53.04
N ASN A 769 12.65 19.05 51.86
CA ASN A 769 12.08 18.73 50.55
C ASN A 769 12.90 17.69 49.76
N MET A 770 14.02 17.20 50.30
CA MET A 770 14.81 16.09 49.73
C MET A 770 14.49 14.75 50.40
N LYS A 771 14.71 13.66 49.65
CA LYS A 771 14.65 12.30 50.20
C LYS A 771 16.00 11.88 50.81
N PRO A 772 16.00 10.96 51.79
CA PRO A 772 17.23 10.48 52.44
C PRO A 772 18.31 10.00 51.47
N ASP A 773 17.93 9.26 50.41
CA ASP A 773 18.84 8.75 49.39
C ASP A 773 19.52 9.88 48.61
N ARG A 774 18.75 10.93 48.29
CA ARG A 774 19.25 12.12 47.56
C ARG A 774 20.14 13.01 48.43
N ILE A 775 19.85 13.09 49.72
CA ILE A 775 20.71 13.78 50.69
C ILE A 775 22.05 13.03 50.81
N ALA A 776 22.02 11.70 50.86
CA ALA A 776 23.22 10.86 50.90
C ALA A 776 24.09 11.05 49.64
N ASP A 777 23.47 11.04 48.45
CA ASP A 777 24.18 11.23 47.18
C ASP A 777 24.87 12.62 47.08
N ASN A 778 24.30 13.65 47.72
CA ASN A 778 24.82 15.02 47.72
C ASN A 778 25.58 15.42 48.99
N LEU A 779 25.92 14.45 49.84
CA LEU A 779 26.43 14.69 51.18
C LEU A 779 27.65 15.62 51.20
N PHE A 780 28.57 15.42 50.25
CA PHE A 780 29.78 16.23 50.15
C PHE A 780 29.47 17.72 49.87
N ILE A 781 28.56 17.99 48.93
CA ILE A 781 28.19 19.36 48.54
C ILE A 781 27.50 20.09 49.69
N LEU A 782 26.57 19.40 50.38
CA LEU A 782 25.85 19.95 51.54
C LEU A 782 26.82 20.31 52.67
N LEU A 783 27.74 19.41 53.01
CA LEU A 783 28.72 19.65 54.08
C LEU A 783 29.73 20.75 53.73
N GLU A 784 30.16 20.87 52.47
CA GLU A 784 31.01 21.98 52.03
C GLU A 784 30.31 23.35 52.09
N HIS A 785 29.00 23.40 51.90
CA HIS A 785 28.20 24.62 52.04
C HIS A 785 27.80 24.92 53.49
N GLY A 786 28.39 24.22 54.47
CA GLY A 786 28.29 24.55 55.89
C GLY A 786 27.08 23.98 56.61
N VAL A 787 26.40 22.99 56.04
CA VAL A 787 25.30 22.27 56.70
C VAL A 787 25.83 21.49 57.92
N ASP A 788 25.13 21.54 59.05
CA ASP A 788 25.51 20.77 60.25
C ASP A 788 25.39 19.27 59.95
N ALA A 789 26.51 18.55 60.12
CA ALA A 789 26.58 17.13 59.88
C ALA A 789 25.64 16.32 60.79
N ASN A 790 25.31 16.82 61.99
CA ASN A 790 24.32 16.22 62.89
C ASN A 790 22.88 16.42 62.39
N LEU A 791 22.59 17.52 61.71
CA LEU A 791 21.27 17.76 61.14
C LEU A 791 21.03 16.86 59.92
N ILE A 792 22.08 16.59 59.13
CA ILE A 792 22.02 15.64 58.02
C ILE A 792 21.76 14.22 58.54
N THR A 793 22.41 13.80 59.63
CA THR A 793 22.21 12.44 60.17
C THR A 793 20.80 12.21 60.68
N GLU A 794 20.08 13.25 61.13
CA GLU A 794 18.66 13.15 61.49
C GLU A 794 17.74 12.86 60.29
N LYS A 795 18.19 13.17 59.07
CA LYS A 795 17.41 12.99 57.82
C LYS A 795 17.80 11.75 57.03
N LEU A 796 18.93 11.12 57.33
CA LEU A 796 19.40 9.90 56.66
C LEU A 796 18.85 8.63 57.32
N SER A 797 18.63 7.59 56.52
CA SER A 797 18.34 6.26 57.04
C SER A 797 19.58 5.63 57.66
N LYS A 798 19.39 4.64 58.54
CA LYS A 798 20.50 3.89 59.16
C LYS A 798 21.51 3.36 58.12
N LYS A 799 21.03 2.86 56.99
CA LYS A 799 21.88 2.32 55.93
C LYS A 799 22.71 3.42 55.26
N GLU A 800 22.11 4.57 54.94
CA GLU A 800 22.82 5.70 54.32
C GLU A 800 23.86 6.33 55.25
N ILE A 801 23.61 6.34 56.56
CA ILE A 801 24.58 6.75 57.58
C ILE A 801 25.77 5.78 57.61
N GLU A 802 25.51 4.47 57.61
CA GLU A 802 26.55 3.44 57.59
C GLU A 802 27.42 3.54 56.32
N ASP A 803 26.78 3.70 55.15
CA ASP A 803 27.46 3.81 53.85
C ASP A 803 28.33 5.08 53.74
N ASN A 804 27.99 6.15 54.48
CA ASN A 804 28.69 7.45 54.42
C ASN A 804 29.41 7.86 55.72
N ILE A 805 29.59 6.92 56.66
CA ILE A 805 30.03 7.17 58.04
C ILE A 805 31.35 7.95 58.13
N TYR A 806 32.28 7.70 57.20
CA TYR A 806 33.59 8.35 57.16
C TYR A 806 33.48 9.85 56.87
N ILE A 807 32.64 10.23 55.91
CA ILE A 807 32.45 11.63 55.51
C ILE A 807 31.71 12.37 56.62
N LEU A 808 30.65 11.79 57.18
CA LEU A 808 29.89 12.39 58.29
C LEU A 808 30.77 12.68 59.52
N ARG A 809 31.64 11.73 59.94
CA ARG A 809 32.60 11.96 61.04
C ARG A 809 33.63 13.04 60.72
N LYS A 810 34.12 13.08 59.48
CA LYS A 810 35.11 14.09 59.05
C LYS A 810 34.57 15.51 59.21
N TYR A 811 33.27 15.71 59.00
CA TYR A 811 32.60 17.00 59.17
C TYR A 811 31.90 17.17 60.53
N GLY A 812 32.22 16.31 61.51
CA GLY A 812 31.86 16.52 62.91
C GLY A 812 30.51 15.95 63.38
N ALA A 813 29.90 15.02 62.63
CA ALA A 813 28.70 14.33 63.09
C ALA A 813 28.99 13.42 64.30
N ASN A 814 28.12 13.49 65.31
CA ASN A 814 28.11 12.59 66.45
C ASN A 814 27.40 11.28 66.07
N LEU A 815 28.18 10.22 65.92
CA LEU A 815 27.72 8.89 65.49
C LEU A 815 28.04 7.82 66.54
N ASP A 816 28.02 8.16 67.82
CA ASP A 816 28.38 7.24 68.93
C ASP A 816 27.49 5.96 69.01
N MET A 817 26.42 5.91 68.22
CA MET A 817 25.47 4.79 68.10
C MET A 817 25.59 3.97 66.79
N TYR A 818 26.52 4.31 65.88
CA TYR A 818 26.69 3.69 64.55
C TYR A 818 28.11 3.19 64.29
#